data_AF-A0AAN5PJQ6-F1
#
_entry.id   AF-A0AAN5PJQ6-F1
#
_cell.length_a   1.000
_cell.length_b   1.000
_cell.length_c   1.000
_cell.angle_alpha   90.00
_cell.angle_beta   90.00
_cell.angle_gamma   90.00
#
_symmetry.space_group_name_H-M   'P 1'
#
loop_
_entity.id
_entity.type
_entity.pdbx_description
1 polymer ?
#
loop_
_entity_poly.entity_id
_entity_poly.type
_entity_poly.pdbx_seq_one_letter_code
_entity_poly.pdbx_strand_id
1 'polypeptide(L)'
;MPKFSLHLSEVISMGKTTTPEINQLNKYVIDKKSIKLANDLWARSVPLKGTPAERYIVGTRKIPIDVAEKLQIRSLKGPIGIPEFDKNKPYKDYVVAPVYNLDDELVGLQIIQIDPDGNKATNPENSHFFCKRYLGQTNPLREGKAAVINKTDNVDVVFIAEGVETAASVASLDEVRNNYSVLASMGVSQLPATLAYVKTHYPPGSTVVLLKDHDDPVANPLANLEFEKACKALVFAGYKVIVKEPPNLNDDWNDVIVRGGVELLTRQFNLDNPVLIASDTPARNSKVTPHFKTLYADLLKNEKLAEEQVVYGLLDKLIGQLIDKLKKTQSSDDLHKTIKEIDEVARTTEGVRTLLPETKNIPYQLRGLRRALKELKFLEDRRRDSLREDEDIDFSTDPQTNSNGDLFKAYSYVMRHCLKHLQTLNPSDVFDLKKHSEILGFYERRLNNIDNEIKRIPQLISEFGSDDEFVIKQLKNKLKSLKLERKLYAQEFHEMKQQLHLLRSAHPKGNTPYANYYKQFVEEANSIMMKGKTQTKAIREELTGVWANRKQELQEDYKKRIDAARQHFVSERKKAIPPMIEYLEALRVIVKERSKEIDGKKSQEKENTASASESRNYQERYLRAMEELSQSEGVDKLLQDWLNNLENFKTVSPLIYYPPQEGATVEGVDLIDYDSDEEKTLDDLRKKIFDDEESLLESPINDREKGKAKLEGKAGDSNPQVMSGPSHLAEGLMQSVQPSSLKTSDLQLYLTIKDFSERLAVSLYKSFEVISPESGERQEFDGLALREKGLTIIERKTNDGTGPGLFQRNFCQQKIVSKHDFVLKNMIAELKSQSHPEKFIDIDVPKPLNWYSENFTSEMQEHLVNAAKSMVVKALQNLTLEFNVNRPNAYSATDYRGLFFNRSLIPGGVSLRFSQASKGNEAVAHQRIDEISKARTAERERLILPMRGQ
;
A
#
# COMPACT_ATOMS: atom_id res chain seq x y z
N MET A 1 32.36 17.93 6.04
CA MET A 1 31.21 17.19 5.47
C MET A 1 30.33 16.69 6.62
N PRO A 2 29.09 17.15 6.80
CA PRO A 2 28.23 16.61 7.84
C PRO A 2 27.59 15.30 7.35
N LYS A 3 27.86 14.21 8.07
CA LYS A 3 27.29 12.87 7.85
C LYS A 3 25.76 12.91 8.00
N PHE A 4 25.04 12.85 6.88
CA PHE A 4 23.62 12.49 6.84
C PHE A 4 23.50 11.11 6.21
N SER A 5 23.68 10.08 7.02
CA SER A 5 23.22 8.73 6.73
C SER A 5 22.06 8.47 7.68
N LEU A 6 20.83 8.65 7.19
CA LEU A 6 19.66 8.05 7.81
C LEU A 6 19.70 6.57 7.41
N HIS A 7 19.80 5.67 8.39
CA HIS A 7 19.91 4.24 8.14
C HIS A 7 18.62 3.71 7.50
N LEU A 8 18.74 2.74 6.58
CA LEU A 8 17.60 2.01 5.99
C LEU A 8 16.63 1.47 7.07
N SER A 9 17.13 1.14 8.26
CA SER A 9 16.34 0.68 9.40
C SER A 9 15.37 1.74 9.97
N GLU A 10 15.67 3.03 9.84
CA GLU A 10 14.74 4.11 10.25
C GLU A 10 13.61 4.33 9.23
N VAL A 11 13.79 3.86 7.99
CA VAL A 11 12.74 3.88 6.95
C VAL A 11 11.86 2.63 7.06
N ILE A 12 12.43 1.48 7.43
CA ILE A 12 11.68 0.23 7.64
C ILE A 12 10.82 0.28 8.93
N SER A 13 11.18 1.11 9.92
CA SER A 13 10.36 1.30 11.13
C SER A 13 9.16 2.24 10.95
N MET A 14 8.78 2.58 9.72
CA MET A 14 7.54 3.29 9.44
C MET A 14 6.35 2.33 9.59
N GLY A 15 5.87 2.18 10.83
CA GLY A 15 4.58 1.54 11.09
C GLY A 15 3.48 2.14 10.21
N LYS A 16 2.50 1.31 9.81
CA LYS A 16 1.34 1.67 8.97
C LYS A 16 0.90 3.13 9.21
N THR A 17 1.22 4.03 8.29
CA THR A 17 0.82 5.44 8.36
C THR A 17 -0.64 5.62 7.97
N THR A 18 -1.20 6.78 8.37
CA THR A 18 -2.64 7.11 8.45
C THR A 18 -3.39 7.28 7.13
N THR A 19 -2.72 7.36 5.97
CA THR A 19 -3.38 7.50 4.65
C THR A 19 -2.70 6.69 3.52
N PRO A 20 -3.48 6.14 2.55
CA PRO A 20 -2.97 5.37 1.41
C PRO A 20 -1.92 6.12 0.57
N GLU A 21 -2.08 7.42 0.38
CA GLU A 21 -1.18 8.25 -0.45
C GLU A 21 0.22 8.37 0.15
N ILE A 22 0.34 8.48 1.48
CA ILE A 22 1.64 8.52 2.16
C ILE A 22 2.35 7.16 2.01
N ASN A 23 1.60 6.06 2.11
CA ASN A 23 2.15 4.73 1.89
C ASN A 23 2.68 4.57 0.46
N GLN A 24 1.95 5.09 -0.55
CA GLN A 24 2.41 5.11 -1.94
C GLN A 24 3.68 5.97 -2.11
N LEU A 25 3.71 7.19 -1.55
CA LEU A 25 4.91 8.04 -1.56
C LEU A 25 6.12 7.32 -0.97
N ASN A 26 5.96 6.65 0.17
CA ASN A 26 7.05 5.95 0.83
C ASN A 26 7.64 4.84 -0.04
N LYS A 27 6.81 4.10 -0.80
CA LYS A 27 7.29 3.10 -1.75
C LYS A 27 8.21 3.73 -2.80
N TYR A 28 7.80 4.84 -3.43
CA TYR A 28 8.63 5.55 -4.41
C TYR A 28 9.93 6.10 -3.81
N VAL A 29 9.86 6.62 -2.58
CA VAL A 29 11.04 7.15 -1.87
C VAL A 29 12.03 6.04 -1.55
N ILE A 30 11.55 4.87 -1.09
CA ILE A 30 12.37 3.69 -0.82
C ILE A 30 13.06 3.26 -2.11
N ASP A 31 12.30 3.08 -3.19
CA ASP A 31 12.84 2.62 -4.48
C ASP A 31 13.87 3.62 -5.04
N LYS A 32 13.59 4.93 -5.03
CA LYS A 32 14.55 5.95 -5.48
C LYS A 32 15.85 5.95 -4.68
N LYS A 33 15.77 5.72 -3.36
CA LYS A 33 16.97 5.59 -2.49
C LYS A 33 17.73 4.29 -2.77
N SER A 34 17.02 3.18 -2.98
CA SER A 34 17.63 1.89 -3.33
C SER A 34 18.33 1.93 -4.68
N ILE A 35 17.71 2.52 -5.71
CA ILE A 35 18.32 2.74 -7.03
C ILE A 35 19.57 3.61 -6.88
N LYS A 36 19.50 4.71 -6.11
CA LYS A 36 20.67 5.56 -5.87
C LYS A 36 21.80 4.79 -5.18
N LEU A 37 21.50 4.01 -4.15
CA LEU A 37 22.50 3.18 -3.48
C LEU A 37 23.14 2.18 -4.45
N ALA A 38 22.34 1.50 -5.28
CA ALA A 38 22.84 0.58 -6.29
C ALA A 38 23.78 1.27 -7.29
N ASN A 39 23.42 2.46 -7.78
CA ASN A 39 24.26 3.26 -8.66
C ASN A 39 25.58 3.69 -7.98
N ASP A 40 25.52 4.17 -6.74
CA ASP A 40 26.70 4.58 -5.96
C ASP A 40 27.64 3.38 -5.72
N LEU A 41 27.08 2.19 -5.40
CA LEU A 41 27.86 0.96 -5.20
C LEU A 41 28.46 0.45 -6.52
N TRP A 42 27.72 0.53 -7.63
CA TRP A 42 28.22 0.16 -8.96
C TRP A 42 29.38 1.07 -9.38
N ALA A 43 29.26 2.38 -9.19
CA ALA A 43 30.32 3.35 -9.47
C ALA A 43 31.57 3.12 -8.62
N ARG A 44 31.41 2.61 -7.39
CA ARG A 44 32.51 2.26 -6.47
C ARG A 44 33.13 0.89 -6.77
N SER A 45 32.46 0.03 -7.53
CA SER A 45 32.96 -1.30 -7.88
C SER A 45 34.15 -1.22 -8.85
N VAL A 46 34.99 -2.24 -8.83
CA VAL A 46 36.23 -2.35 -9.63
C VAL A 46 36.22 -3.62 -10.48
N PRO A 47 37.00 -3.71 -11.56
CA PRO A 47 37.20 -4.95 -12.29
C PRO A 47 37.65 -6.10 -11.38
N LEU A 48 37.37 -7.35 -11.77
CA LEU A 48 37.64 -8.53 -10.94
C LEU A 48 39.13 -8.73 -10.63
N LYS A 49 40.01 -8.40 -11.57
CA LYS A 49 41.44 -8.69 -11.52
C LYS A 49 42.12 -8.30 -10.20
N GLY A 50 42.79 -9.27 -9.57
CA GLY A 50 43.53 -9.10 -8.30
C GLY A 50 42.65 -9.01 -7.05
N THR A 51 41.35 -9.29 -7.14
CA THR A 51 40.41 -9.16 -6.01
C THR A 51 39.96 -10.52 -5.46
N PRO A 52 39.40 -10.59 -4.22
CA PRO A 52 38.73 -11.80 -3.74
C PRO A 52 37.58 -12.27 -4.65
N ALA A 53 36.93 -11.35 -5.37
CA ALA A 53 35.87 -11.68 -6.33
C ALA A 53 36.41 -12.40 -7.58
N GLU A 54 37.63 -12.12 -8.04
CA GLU A 54 38.29 -12.93 -9.06
C GLU A 54 38.58 -14.34 -8.54
N ARG A 55 39.10 -14.48 -7.30
CA ARG A 55 39.30 -15.81 -6.69
C ARG A 55 38.00 -16.59 -6.60
N TYR A 56 36.90 -15.91 -6.31
CA TYR A 56 35.57 -16.50 -6.35
C TYR A 56 35.14 -16.95 -7.76
N ILE A 57 35.16 -16.05 -8.74
CA ILE A 57 34.68 -16.34 -10.10
C ILE A 57 35.60 -17.33 -10.84
N VAL A 58 36.92 -17.16 -10.74
CA VAL A 58 37.90 -17.99 -11.46
C VAL A 58 38.30 -19.21 -10.64
N GLY A 59 38.66 -19.01 -9.36
CA GLY A 59 39.17 -20.08 -8.51
C GLY A 59 38.08 -21.05 -8.06
N THR A 60 36.99 -20.52 -7.52
CA THR A 60 35.88 -21.33 -6.96
C THR A 60 34.88 -21.75 -8.02
N ARG A 61 34.44 -20.82 -8.88
CA ARG A 61 33.44 -21.08 -9.93
C ARG A 61 34.04 -21.62 -11.24
N LYS A 62 35.37 -21.71 -11.33
CA LYS A 62 36.10 -22.26 -12.50
C LYS A 62 35.77 -21.58 -13.84
N ILE A 63 35.28 -20.34 -13.81
CA ILE A 63 35.09 -19.53 -15.01
C ILE A 63 36.48 -19.11 -15.51
N PRO A 64 36.83 -19.32 -16.79
CA PRO A 64 38.13 -18.93 -17.31
C PRO A 64 38.41 -17.44 -17.11
N ILE A 65 39.67 -17.09 -16.81
CA ILE A 65 40.04 -15.71 -16.47
C ILE A 65 39.77 -14.72 -17.60
N ASP A 66 40.01 -15.12 -18.85
CA ASP A 66 39.78 -14.32 -20.05
C ASP A 66 38.28 -14.15 -20.37
N VAL A 67 37.44 -15.08 -19.91
CA VAL A 67 35.97 -14.95 -19.92
C VAL A 67 35.56 -13.97 -18.83
N ALA A 68 36.02 -14.17 -17.59
CA ALA A 68 35.62 -13.40 -16.42
C ALA A 68 35.86 -11.89 -16.60
N GLU A 69 36.97 -11.50 -17.26
CA GLU A 69 37.29 -10.10 -17.57
C GLU A 69 36.31 -9.45 -18.58
N LYS A 70 35.59 -10.24 -19.37
CA LYS A 70 34.62 -9.75 -20.39
C LYS A 70 33.18 -9.70 -19.89
N LEU A 71 32.87 -10.38 -18.78
CA LEU A 71 31.53 -10.38 -18.19
C LEU A 71 31.21 -9.04 -17.53
N GLN A 72 29.92 -8.73 -17.41
CA GLN A 72 29.42 -7.56 -16.68
C GLN A 72 29.41 -7.79 -15.16
N ILE A 73 30.44 -8.44 -14.62
CA ILE A 73 30.57 -8.74 -13.19
C ILE A 73 31.75 -7.97 -12.61
N ARG A 74 31.56 -7.38 -11.42
CA ARG A 74 32.58 -6.55 -10.76
C ARG A 74 32.80 -6.96 -9.31
N SER A 75 33.92 -6.49 -8.76
CA SER A 75 34.26 -6.62 -7.34
C SER A 75 33.87 -5.37 -6.58
N LEU A 76 33.32 -5.53 -5.39
CA LEU A 76 33.01 -4.45 -4.47
C LEU A 76 33.57 -4.78 -3.08
N LYS A 77 34.20 -3.79 -2.44
CA LYS A 77 34.86 -3.96 -1.13
C LYS A 77 34.36 -2.94 -0.11
N GLY A 78 34.33 -3.35 1.16
CA GLY A 78 33.99 -2.52 2.30
C GLY A 78 32.48 -2.46 2.56
N PRO A 79 32.06 -1.66 3.57
CA PRO A 79 30.66 -1.59 3.95
C PRO A 79 29.79 -1.06 2.81
N ILE A 80 28.64 -1.68 2.61
CA ILE A 80 27.66 -1.34 1.58
C ILE A 80 26.49 -0.51 2.15
N GLY A 81 26.49 -0.23 3.45
CA GLY A 81 25.48 0.58 4.12
C GLY A 81 24.22 -0.21 4.50
N ILE A 82 24.29 -1.54 4.44
CA ILE A 82 23.19 -2.45 4.78
C ILE A 82 23.60 -3.21 6.05
N PRO A 83 22.98 -2.92 7.21
CA PRO A 83 23.41 -3.46 8.49
C PRO A 83 23.50 -4.98 8.55
N GLU A 84 22.61 -5.68 7.85
CA GLU A 84 22.60 -7.14 7.76
C GLU A 84 23.87 -7.70 7.11
N PHE A 85 24.41 -7.02 6.10
CA PHE A 85 25.65 -7.44 5.42
C PHE A 85 26.90 -6.88 6.12
N ASP A 86 26.85 -5.62 6.56
CA ASP A 86 28.00 -4.92 7.17
C ASP A 86 28.38 -5.48 8.55
N LYS A 87 27.45 -6.15 9.24
CA LYS A 87 27.71 -6.81 10.53
C LYS A 87 28.28 -8.22 10.38
N ASN A 88 28.20 -8.82 9.20
CA ASN A 88 28.67 -10.18 8.93
C ASN A 88 30.20 -10.21 8.89
N LYS A 89 30.86 -10.32 10.05
CA LYS A 89 32.31 -10.50 10.12
C LYS A 89 32.66 -11.96 9.85
N PRO A 90 33.75 -12.27 9.11
CA PRO A 90 34.77 -11.37 8.57
C PRO A 90 34.48 -10.82 7.15
N TYR A 91 33.29 -11.07 6.62
CA TYR A 91 32.94 -10.85 5.22
C TYR A 91 32.75 -9.37 4.86
N LYS A 92 33.58 -8.85 3.95
CA LYS A 92 33.57 -7.44 3.52
C LYS A 92 33.75 -7.25 2.02
N ASP A 93 33.82 -8.35 1.29
CA ASP A 93 34.08 -8.38 -0.14
C ASP A 93 32.84 -8.97 -0.82
N TYR A 94 32.53 -8.48 -2.03
CA TYR A 94 31.31 -8.81 -2.74
C TYR A 94 31.58 -8.98 -4.23
N VAL A 95 30.85 -9.90 -4.85
CA VAL A 95 30.64 -9.99 -6.29
C VAL A 95 29.35 -9.25 -6.61
N VAL A 96 29.36 -8.39 -7.62
CA VAL A 96 28.18 -7.61 -8.02
C VAL A 96 27.92 -7.72 -9.52
N ALA A 97 26.64 -7.84 -9.88
CA ALA A 97 26.15 -7.82 -11.26
C ALA A 97 25.06 -6.74 -11.45
N PRO A 98 25.06 -6.00 -12.56
CA PRO A 98 24.13 -4.90 -12.81
C PRO A 98 22.75 -5.42 -13.23
N VAL A 99 21.70 -4.75 -12.75
CA VAL A 99 20.31 -5.06 -13.06
C VAL A 99 19.67 -3.87 -13.77
N TYR A 100 19.16 -4.11 -14.97
CA TYR A 100 18.57 -3.10 -15.84
C TYR A 100 17.06 -3.25 -15.93
N ASN A 101 16.35 -2.13 -16.06
CA ASN A 101 14.91 -2.09 -16.32
C ASN A 101 14.61 -2.04 -17.83
N LEU A 102 13.35 -1.83 -18.17
CA LEU A 102 12.88 -1.71 -19.56
C LEU A 102 13.51 -0.53 -20.33
N ASP A 103 13.96 0.51 -19.63
CA ASP A 103 14.61 1.70 -20.19
C ASP A 103 16.13 1.53 -20.37
N ASP A 104 16.67 0.32 -20.15
CA ASP A 104 18.11 0.04 -20.08
C ASP A 104 18.83 0.91 -19.01
N GLU A 105 18.09 1.38 -17.99
CA GLU A 105 18.61 2.13 -16.84
C GLU A 105 19.04 1.17 -15.71
N LEU A 106 20.17 1.46 -15.06
CA LEU A 106 20.64 0.69 -13.91
C LEU A 106 19.75 0.95 -12.68
N VAL A 107 18.85 0.01 -12.39
CA VAL A 107 17.87 0.10 -11.29
C VAL A 107 18.23 -0.74 -10.06
N GLY A 108 19.26 -1.58 -10.18
CA GLY A 108 19.72 -2.38 -9.06
C GLY A 108 21.01 -3.15 -9.30
N LEU A 109 21.42 -3.87 -8.27
CA LEU A 109 22.55 -4.81 -8.28
C LEU A 109 22.12 -6.14 -7.69
N GLN A 110 22.55 -7.24 -8.29
CA GLN A 110 22.61 -8.52 -7.59
C GLN A 110 23.95 -8.61 -6.88
N ILE A 111 23.93 -8.80 -5.57
CA ILE A 111 25.15 -8.92 -4.75
C ILE A 111 25.32 -10.33 -4.19
N ILE A 112 26.57 -10.78 -4.09
CA ILE A 112 26.99 -12.01 -3.41
C ILE A 112 28.13 -11.66 -2.47
N GLN A 113 27.93 -11.81 -1.17
CA GLN A 113 28.94 -11.60 -0.13
C GLN A 113 29.88 -12.80 -0.07
N ILE A 114 31.19 -12.51 -0.09
CA ILE A 114 32.25 -13.50 -0.14
C ILE A 114 33.28 -13.28 0.96
N ASP A 115 34.05 -14.33 1.24
CA ASP A 115 35.19 -14.28 2.15
C ASP A 115 36.47 -13.77 1.46
N PRO A 116 37.53 -13.47 2.22
CA PRO A 116 38.80 -13.03 1.66
C PRO A 116 39.49 -14.08 0.77
N ASP A 117 39.08 -15.35 0.82
CA ASP A 117 39.66 -16.46 0.06
C ASP A 117 38.92 -16.74 -1.25
N GLY A 118 37.75 -16.10 -1.45
CA GLY A 118 36.92 -16.29 -2.62
C GLY A 118 35.90 -17.42 -2.48
N ASN A 119 35.38 -17.66 -1.28
CA ASN A 119 34.23 -18.54 -1.05
C ASN A 119 32.98 -17.72 -0.73
N LYS A 120 31.79 -18.32 -0.94
CA LYS A 120 30.52 -17.72 -0.48
C LYS A 120 30.59 -17.54 1.03
N ALA A 121 30.13 -16.40 1.53
CA ALA A 121 29.96 -16.21 2.96
C ALA A 121 28.99 -17.27 3.51
N THR A 122 29.32 -17.82 4.68
CA THR A 122 28.48 -18.79 5.41
C THR A 122 28.36 -18.40 6.88
N ASN A 123 27.29 -18.82 7.54
CA ASN A 123 27.15 -18.74 8.99
C ASN A 123 26.53 -20.04 9.52
N PRO A 124 27.36 -20.95 10.09
CA PRO A 124 26.88 -22.24 10.59
C PRO A 124 25.85 -22.13 11.72
N GLU A 125 25.86 -21.03 12.48
CA GLU A 125 24.97 -20.82 13.63
C GLU A 125 23.60 -20.25 13.22
N ASN A 126 23.44 -19.84 11.96
CA ASN A 126 22.20 -19.26 11.45
C ASN A 126 21.79 -19.91 10.13
N SER A 127 20.87 -20.87 10.21
CA SER A 127 20.28 -21.54 9.05
C SER A 127 19.54 -20.59 8.09
N HIS A 128 19.21 -19.36 8.52
CA HIS A 128 18.59 -18.31 7.70
C HIS A 128 19.59 -17.28 7.19
N PHE A 129 20.89 -17.58 7.19
CA PHE A 129 21.91 -16.70 6.66
C PHE A 129 21.86 -16.63 5.13
N PHE A 130 21.56 -15.45 4.59
CA PHE A 130 21.58 -15.19 3.14
C PHE A 130 22.79 -14.32 2.77
N CYS A 131 23.72 -14.90 1.99
CA CYS A 131 24.87 -14.18 1.44
C CYS A 131 24.57 -13.47 0.11
N LYS A 132 23.36 -13.62 -0.44
CA LYS A 132 22.95 -13.02 -1.71
C LYS A 132 21.73 -12.14 -1.54
N ARG A 133 21.66 -11.04 -2.29
CA ARG A 133 20.48 -10.16 -2.30
C ARG A 133 20.43 -9.31 -3.56
N TYR A 134 19.20 -9.05 -4.01
CA TYR A 134 18.93 -7.99 -4.97
C TYR A 134 18.80 -6.64 -4.23
N LEU A 135 19.59 -5.65 -4.64
CA LEU A 135 19.58 -4.28 -4.14
C LEU A 135 19.08 -3.34 -5.22
N GLY A 136 17.84 -2.89 -5.15
CA GLY A 136 17.30 -1.97 -6.15
C GLY A 136 15.81 -1.75 -6.01
N GLN A 137 15.19 -1.33 -7.11
CA GLN A 137 13.75 -1.09 -7.18
C GLN A 137 12.94 -2.37 -6.94
N THR A 138 12.01 -2.31 -5.99
CA THR A 138 11.17 -3.46 -5.56
C THR A 138 9.76 -3.41 -6.10
N ASN A 139 9.19 -2.22 -6.29
CA ASN A 139 7.82 -2.05 -6.76
C ASN A 139 7.80 -1.04 -7.92
N PRO A 140 8.43 -1.37 -9.06
CA PRO A 140 8.40 -0.47 -10.20
C PRO A 140 6.97 -0.29 -10.72
N LEU A 141 6.68 0.88 -11.31
CA LEU A 141 5.40 1.14 -11.99
C LEU A 141 5.21 0.18 -13.18
N ARG A 142 6.29 -0.05 -13.92
CA ARG A 142 6.44 -1.09 -14.94
C ARG A 142 7.27 -2.25 -14.44
N GLU A 143 6.67 -3.42 -14.32
CA GLU A 143 7.42 -4.64 -14.03
C GLU A 143 8.29 -5.03 -15.22
N GLY A 144 9.51 -5.50 -14.92
CA GLY A 144 10.47 -5.92 -15.93
C GLY A 144 11.88 -5.47 -15.62
N LYS A 145 12.74 -6.44 -15.30
CA LYS A 145 14.16 -6.23 -15.05
C LYS A 145 14.93 -7.52 -15.26
N ALA A 146 16.21 -7.40 -15.60
CA ALA A 146 17.11 -8.54 -15.71
C ALA A 146 18.52 -8.15 -15.26
N ALA A 147 19.22 -9.07 -14.61
CA ALA A 147 20.65 -8.96 -14.44
C ALA A 147 21.34 -9.29 -15.78
N VAL A 148 22.16 -8.39 -16.30
CA VAL A 148 22.84 -8.59 -17.59
C VAL A 148 24.26 -9.07 -17.31
N ILE A 149 24.60 -10.28 -17.76
CA ILE A 149 25.92 -10.88 -17.53
C ILE A 149 26.79 -10.82 -18.78
N ASN A 150 26.19 -11.08 -19.94
CA ASN A 150 26.79 -10.91 -21.26
C ASN A 150 25.79 -10.17 -22.16
N LYS A 151 26.23 -9.15 -22.90
CA LYS A 151 25.36 -8.37 -23.81
C LYS A 151 25.95 -8.39 -25.22
N THR A 152 25.13 -8.73 -26.19
CA THR A 152 25.44 -8.72 -27.62
C THR A 152 24.30 -8.05 -28.40
N ASP A 153 24.55 -7.65 -29.65
CA ASP A 153 23.53 -7.03 -30.51
C ASP A 153 22.57 -8.04 -31.16
N ASN A 154 22.85 -9.35 -31.03
CA ASN A 154 21.97 -10.39 -31.53
C ASN A 154 20.67 -10.43 -30.72
N VAL A 155 19.56 -10.28 -31.42
CA VAL A 155 18.20 -10.29 -30.85
C VAL A 155 17.42 -11.55 -31.17
N ASP A 156 17.98 -12.49 -31.94
CA ASP A 156 17.29 -13.72 -32.35
C ASP A 156 17.27 -14.77 -31.23
N VAL A 157 18.25 -14.74 -30.33
CA VAL A 157 18.37 -15.69 -29.22
C VAL A 157 18.80 -14.97 -27.94
N VAL A 158 18.18 -15.33 -26.82
CA VAL A 158 18.58 -14.90 -25.48
C VAL A 158 18.62 -16.06 -24.50
N PHE A 159 19.64 -16.10 -23.66
CA PHE A 159 19.77 -17.06 -22.57
C PHE A 159 19.34 -16.41 -21.26
N ILE A 160 18.53 -17.12 -20.46
CA ILE A 160 18.05 -16.61 -19.17
C ILE A 160 18.29 -17.68 -18.12
N ALA A 161 19.09 -17.36 -17.10
CA ALA A 161 19.31 -18.20 -15.93
C ALA A 161 18.52 -17.73 -14.72
N GLU A 162 18.34 -18.62 -13.76
CA GLU A 162 17.82 -18.27 -12.45
C GLU A 162 18.81 -17.37 -11.69
N GLY A 163 20.10 -17.74 -11.71
CA GLY A 163 21.18 -17.06 -10.98
C GLY A 163 22.29 -16.50 -11.87
N VAL A 164 22.98 -15.46 -11.37
CA VAL A 164 24.12 -14.83 -12.06
C VAL A 164 25.32 -15.77 -12.23
N GLU A 165 25.44 -16.80 -11.40
CA GLU A 165 26.53 -17.78 -11.45
C GLU A 165 26.33 -18.79 -12.59
N THR A 166 25.12 -19.32 -12.71
CA THR A 166 24.66 -20.17 -13.82
C THR A 166 24.81 -19.42 -15.15
N ALA A 167 24.35 -18.16 -15.22
CA ALA A 167 24.54 -17.29 -16.38
C ALA A 167 26.01 -17.09 -16.74
N ALA A 168 26.88 -16.79 -15.77
CA ALA A 168 28.31 -16.61 -16.00
C ALA A 168 29.01 -17.91 -16.46
N SER A 169 28.55 -19.06 -15.97
CA SER A 169 29.06 -20.37 -16.36
C SER A 169 28.73 -20.66 -17.82
N VAL A 170 27.48 -20.47 -18.24
CA VAL A 170 27.07 -20.66 -19.65
C VAL A 170 27.74 -19.64 -20.57
N ALA A 171 27.97 -18.41 -20.11
CA ALA A 171 28.76 -17.41 -20.83
C ALA A 171 30.26 -17.76 -20.97
N SER A 172 30.73 -18.87 -20.38
CA SER A 172 32.07 -19.41 -20.63
C SER A 172 32.17 -20.18 -21.96
N LEU A 173 31.04 -20.53 -22.58
CA LEU A 173 31.01 -21.10 -23.92
C LEU A 173 31.23 -19.99 -24.95
N ASP A 174 32.30 -20.10 -25.75
CA ASP A 174 32.66 -19.09 -26.75
C ASP A 174 31.51 -18.80 -27.73
N GLU A 175 30.82 -19.84 -28.16
CA GLU A 175 29.67 -19.74 -29.07
C GLU A 175 28.51 -18.96 -28.45
N VAL A 176 28.27 -19.09 -27.15
CA VAL A 176 27.26 -18.29 -26.45
C VAL A 176 27.75 -16.86 -26.26
N ARG A 177 28.93 -16.69 -25.67
CA ARG A 177 29.47 -15.38 -25.29
C ARG A 177 29.61 -14.43 -26.47
N ASN A 178 30.10 -14.93 -27.61
CA ASN A 178 30.42 -14.10 -28.75
C ASN A 178 29.17 -13.75 -29.58
N ASN A 179 28.08 -14.52 -29.46
CA ASN A 179 26.92 -14.39 -30.34
C ASN A 179 25.63 -13.99 -29.64
N TYR A 180 25.47 -14.24 -28.33
CA TYR A 180 24.18 -14.11 -27.65
C TYR A 180 24.28 -13.45 -26.28
N SER A 181 23.22 -12.72 -25.92
CA SER A 181 23.08 -12.14 -24.60
C SER A 181 22.71 -13.21 -23.57
N VAL A 182 23.27 -13.08 -22.36
CA VAL A 182 23.01 -13.97 -21.22
C VAL A 182 22.54 -13.13 -20.03
N LEU A 183 21.32 -13.42 -19.59
CA LEU A 183 20.60 -12.72 -18.53
C LEU A 183 20.43 -13.62 -17.30
N ALA A 184 20.11 -13.02 -16.16
CA ALA A 184 19.63 -13.75 -14.98
C ALA A 184 18.44 -13.06 -14.30
N SER A 185 17.51 -13.86 -13.78
CA SER A 185 16.29 -13.39 -13.10
C SER A 185 16.49 -13.03 -11.63
N MET A 186 17.65 -13.37 -11.05
CA MET A 186 17.98 -13.16 -9.63
C MET A 186 17.16 -14.07 -8.68
N GLY A 187 16.77 -15.24 -9.19
CA GLY A 187 16.03 -16.29 -8.49
C GLY A 187 14.87 -16.83 -9.33
N VAL A 188 14.51 -18.10 -9.11
CA VAL A 188 13.44 -18.78 -9.86
C VAL A 188 12.08 -18.07 -9.76
N SER A 189 11.73 -17.55 -8.59
CA SER A 189 10.48 -16.82 -8.37
C SER A 189 10.42 -15.45 -9.07
N GLN A 190 11.54 -14.99 -9.60
CA GLN A 190 11.65 -13.75 -10.37
C GLN A 190 11.79 -14.02 -11.87
N LEU A 191 11.89 -15.29 -12.29
CA LEU A 191 12.00 -15.68 -13.69
C LEU A 191 10.82 -15.19 -14.53
N PRO A 192 9.54 -15.26 -14.07
CA PRO A 192 8.42 -14.69 -14.82
C PRO A 192 8.56 -13.18 -15.06
N ALA A 193 9.13 -12.43 -14.11
CA ALA A 193 9.30 -10.98 -14.24
C ALA A 193 10.31 -10.59 -15.33
N THR A 194 11.18 -11.52 -15.76
CA THR A 194 12.09 -11.27 -16.88
C THR A 194 11.37 -11.23 -18.23
N LEU A 195 10.19 -11.84 -18.35
CA LEU A 195 9.39 -11.83 -19.58
C LEU A 195 9.16 -10.40 -20.08
N ALA A 196 8.88 -9.46 -19.18
CA ALA A 196 8.68 -8.07 -19.55
C ALA A 196 9.94 -7.43 -20.12
N TYR A 197 11.12 -7.76 -19.57
CA TYR A 197 12.40 -7.32 -20.15
C TYR A 197 12.66 -7.98 -21.51
N VAL A 198 12.27 -9.25 -21.68
CA VAL A 198 12.41 -9.97 -22.95
C VAL A 198 11.50 -9.38 -24.03
N LYS A 199 10.22 -9.15 -23.71
CA LYS A 199 9.19 -8.53 -24.58
C LYS A 199 9.60 -7.20 -25.18
N THR A 200 10.59 -6.54 -24.59
CA THR A 200 10.99 -5.19 -24.97
C THR A 200 12.36 -5.10 -25.62
N HIS A 201 13.22 -6.10 -25.43
CA HIS A 201 14.57 -6.12 -25.99
C HIS A 201 14.72 -7.14 -27.13
N TYR A 202 13.82 -8.13 -27.22
CA TYR A 202 13.87 -9.21 -28.20
C TYR A 202 12.55 -9.27 -28.97
N PRO A 203 12.58 -9.23 -30.32
CA PRO A 203 11.37 -9.20 -31.14
C PRO A 203 10.54 -10.49 -30.96
N PRO A 204 9.23 -10.45 -31.27
CA PRO A 204 8.40 -11.64 -31.30
C PRO A 204 8.99 -12.71 -32.25
N GLY A 205 8.92 -13.98 -31.84
CA GLY A 205 9.51 -15.10 -32.59
C GLY A 205 10.98 -15.38 -32.28
N SER A 206 11.64 -14.59 -31.42
CA SER A 206 12.96 -14.91 -30.90
C SER A 206 12.98 -16.20 -30.09
N THR A 207 14.14 -16.82 -29.98
CA THR A 207 14.33 -18.02 -29.15
C THR A 207 14.81 -17.64 -27.75
N VAL A 208 14.10 -18.12 -26.75
CA VAL A 208 14.46 -17.94 -25.34
C VAL A 208 14.96 -19.27 -24.81
N VAL A 209 16.24 -19.32 -24.44
CA VAL A 209 16.87 -20.49 -23.83
C VAL A 209 16.84 -20.32 -22.32
N LEU A 210 15.97 -21.06 -21.65
CA LEU A 210 15.89 -21.09 -20.19
C LEU A 210 16.90 -22.09 -19.63
N LEU A 211 17.78 -21.59 -18.75
CA LEU A 211 18.79 -22.37 -18.06
C LEU A 211 18.19 -22.81 -16.71
N LYS A 212 17.70 -24.05 -16.67
CA LYS A 212 17.04 -24.65 -15.52
C LYS A 212 18.06 -25.32 -14.61
N ASP A 213 17.92 -25.14 -13.30
CA ASP A 213 18.65 -25.92 -12.30
C ASP A 213 17.93 -27.28 -12.12
N HIS A 214 18.67 -28.40 -12.01
CA HIS A 214 18.07 -29.75 -11.96
C HIS A 214 17.66 -30.14 -10.53
N ASP A 215 16.78 -29.34 -9.92
CA ASP A 215 16.28 -29.59 -8.56
C ASP A 215 15.40 -30.84 -8.46
N ASP A 216 15.52 -31.58 -7.36
CA ASP A 216 14.58 -32.67 -7.03
C ASP A 216 13.13 -32.13 -6.94
N PRO A 217 12.20 -32.61 -7.80
CA PRO A 217 10.83 -32.12 -7.84
C PRO A 217 10.02 -32.44 -6.58
N VAL A 218 10.43 -33.46 -5.80
CA VAL A 218 9.81 -33.81 -4.52
C VAL A 218 10.33 -32.91 -3.40
N ALA A 219 11.64 -32.62 -3.40
CA ALA A 219 12.26 -31.79 -2.37
C ALA A 219 11.96 -30.28 -2.57
N ASN A 220 11.89 -29.82 -3.83
CA ASN A 220 11.73 -28.41 -4.21
C ASN A 220 10.56 -28.19 -5.19
N PRO A 221 9.31 -28.52 -4.82
CA PRO A 221 8.15 -28.39 -5.71
C PRO A 221 7.85 -26.93 -6.10
N LEU A 222 8.14 -25.97 -5.22
CA LEU A 222 7.89 -24.56 -5.48
C LEU A 222 8.79 -23.99 -6.57
N ALA A 223 10.09 -24.35 -6.60
CA ALA A 223 11.02 -23.86 -7.61
C ALA A 223 10.60 -24.35 -9.00
N ASN A 224 10.30 -25.64 -9.14
CA ASN A 224 9.81 -26.22 -10.38
C ASN A 224 8.49 -25.58 -10.85
N LEU A 225 7.56 -25.31 -9.94
CA LEU A 225 6.31 -24.62 -10.26
C LEU A 225 6.55 -23.19 -10.79
N GLU A 226 7.44 -22.42 -10.16
CA GLU A 226 7.77 -21.06 -10.61
C GLU A 226 8.48 -21.07 -11.98
N PHE A 227 9.34 -22.07 -12.23
CA PHE A 227 9.97 -22.25 -13.54
C PHE A 227 8.93 -22.58 -14.63
N GLU A 228 8.02 -23.51 -14.37
CA GLU A 228 6.96 -23.86 -15.32
C GLU A 228 6.06 -22.67 -15.65
N LYS A 229 5.74 -21.83 -14.66
CA LYS A 229 4.98 -20.59 -14.87
C LYS A 229 5.72 -19.67 -15.84
N ALA A 230 7.02 -19.47 -15.65
CA ALA A 230 7.84 -18.65 -16.54
C ALA A 230 7.88 -19.21 -17.98
N CYS A 231 8.09 -20.53 -18.11
CA CYS A 231 8.11 -21.22 -19.40
C CYS A 231 6.77 -21.05 -20.15
N LYS A 232 5.65 -21.33 -19.48
CA LYS A 232 4.30 -21.15 -20.03
C LYS A 232 4.08 -19.70 -20.45
N ALA A 233 4.44 -18.73 -19.62
CA ALA A 233 4.26 -17.31 -19.92
C ALA A 233 5.05 -16.85 -21.16
N LEU A 234 6.29 -17.35 -21.35
CA LEU A 234 7.10 -17.08 -22.54
C LEU A 234 6.51 -17.72 -23.80
N VAL A 235 6.04 -18.97 -23.72
CA VAL A 235 5.38 -19.65 -24.85
C VAL A 235 4.09 -18.93 -25.23
N PHE A 236 3.24 -18.58 -24.26
CA PHE A 236 2.00 -17.82 -24.52
C PHE A 236 2.27 -16.44 -25.14
N ALA A 237 3.41 -15.83 -24.83
CA ALA A 237 3.84 -14.58 -25.44
C ALA A 237 4.42 -14.73 -26.86
N GLY A 238 4.41 -15.94 -27.44
CA GLY A 238 4.84 -16.18 -28.82
C GLY A 238 6.34 -16.42 -29.00
N TYR A 239 7.08 -16.70 -27.93
CA TYR A 239 8.50 -17.05 -28.01
C TYR A 239 8.70 -18.54 -28.22
N LYS A 240 9.73 -18.90 -28.99
CA LYS A 240 10.23 -20.28 -29.03
C LYS A 240 11.05 -20.51 -27.76
N VAL A 241 10.57 -21.35 -26.86
CA VAL A 241 11.25 -21.64 -25.60
C VAL A 241 12.02 -22.95 -25.70
N ILE A 242 13.31 -22.92 -25.38
CA ILE A 242 14.17 -24.10 -25.23
C ILE A 242 14.60 -24.18 -23.78
N VAL A 243 14.40 -25.32 -23.13
CA VAL A 243 14.87 -25.55 -21.77
C VAL A 243 16.17 -26.37 -21.82
N LYS A 244 17.20 -25.87 -21.15
CA LYS A 244 18.48 -26.56 -20.95
C LYS A 244 18.68 -26.81 -19.46
N GLU A 245 18.70 -28.08 -19.09
CA GLU A 245 18.88 -28.58 -17.73
C GLU A 245 20.14 -29.48 -17.67
N PRO A 246 20.97 -29.40 -16.62
CA PRO A 246 22.14 -30.27 -16.48
C PRO A 246 21.74 -31.73 -16.25
N PRO A 247 22.59 -32.71 -16.62
CA PRO A 247 22.17 -34.12 -16.65
C PRO A 247 22.03 -34.80 -15.29
N ASN A 248 22.68 -34.31 -14.22
CA ASN A 248 22.58 -34.94 -12.90
C ASN A 248 21.62 -34.18 -12.00
N LEU A 249 20.89 -34.93 -11.16
CA LEU A 249 20.00 -34.39 -10.15
C LEU A 249 20.78 -33.54 -9.12
N ASN A 250 20.20 -32.41 -8.73
CA ASN A 250 20.72 -31.38 -7.84
C ASN A 250 21.98 -30.66 -8.35
N ASP A 251 22.30 -30.74 -9.64
CA ASP A 251 23.30 -29.89 -10.28
C ASP A 251 22.66 -28.61 -10.83
N ASP A 252 23.39 -27.50 -10.75
CA ASP A 252 23.23 -26.35 -11.65
C ASP A 252 24.30 -26.35 -12.77
N TRP A 253 24.18 -25.47 -13.78
CA TRP A 253 25.22 -25.37 -14.83
C TRP A 253 26.58 -24.88 -14.30
N ASN A 254 26.60 -24.25 -13.14
CA ASN A 254 27.82 -23.86 -12.46
C ASN A 254 28.53 -25.10 -11.86
N ASP A 255 27.81 -26.11 -11.36
CA ASP A 255 28.41 -27.34 -10.83
C ASP A 255 29.08 -28.17 -11.93
N VAL A 256 28.51 -28.15 -13.14
CA VAL A 256 29.09 -28.79 -14.32
C VAL A 256 30.46 -28.20 -14.66
N ILE A 257 30.57 -26.86 -14.76
CA ILE A 257 31.85 -26.20 -15.06
C ILE A 257 32.86 -26.36 -13.91
N VAL A 258 32.41 -26.36 -12.65
CA VAL A 258 33.29 -26.58 -11.50
C VAL A 258 33.91 -27.99 -11.53
N ARG A 259 33.14 -28.99 -11.96
CA ARG A 259 33.58 -30.39 -11.97
C ARG A 259 34.53 -30.75 -13.11
N GLY A 260 34.30 -30.21 -14.30
CA GLY A 260 35.03 -30.64 -15.51
C GLY A 260 35.42 -29.52 -16.46
N GLY A 261 35.35 -28.26 -16.02
CA GLY A 261 35.70 -27.09 -16.81
C GLY A 261 34.78 -26.87 -18.01
N VAL A 262 35.24 -25.99 -18.91
CA VAL A 262 34.51 -25.62 -20.13
C VAL A 262 34.29 -26.82 -21.05
N GLU A 263 35.23 -27.78 -21.09
CA GLU A 263 35.10 -28.98 -21.93
C GLU A 263 33.89 -29.83 -21.54
N LEU A 264 33.71 -30.08 -20.24
CA LEU A 264 32.56 -30.83 -19.75
C LEU A 264 31.26 -30.05 -19.98
N LEU A 265 31.28 -28.73 -19.74
CA LEU A 265 30.14 -27.86 -19.99
C LEU A 265 29.74 -27.90 -21.48
N THR A 266 30.67 -27.72 -22.41
CA THR A 266 30.41 -27.79 -23.86
C THR A 266 29.76 -29.12 -24.25
N ARG A 267 30.31 -30.24 -23.75
CA ARG A 267 29.81 -31.58 -24.06
C ARG A 267 28.39 -31.80 -23.53
N GLN A 268 28.09 -31.36 -22.31
CA GLN A 268 26.78 -31.60 -21.67
C GLN A 268 25.73 -30.58 -22.09
N PHE A 269 26.12 -29.33 -22.33
CA PHE A 269 25.22 -28.28 -22.78
C PHE A 269 24.70 -28.57 -24.20
N ASN A 270 25.58 -29.14 -25.04
CA ASN A 270 25.33 -29.52 -26.43
C ASN A 270 24.59 -28.43 -27.23
N LEU A 271 25.36 -27.47 -27.76
CA LEU A 271 24.82 -26.35 -28.52
C LEU A 271 24.61 -26.73 -29.99
N ASP A 272 23.48 -27.34 -30.31
CA ASP A 272 23.11 -27.55 -31.72
C ASP A 272 22.54 -26.25 -32.29
N ASN A 273 23.41 -25.46 -32.93
CA ASN A 273 23.08 -24.18 -33.57
C ASN A 273 21.82 -24.21 -34.49
N PRO A 274 21.57 -25.23 -35.33
CA PRO A 274 20.33 -25.32 -36.13
C PRO A 274 19.07 -25.55 -35.29
N VAL A 275 19.18 -26.02 -34.04
CA VAL A 275 18.05 -26.16 -33.11
C VAL A 275 17.72 -24.82 -32.46
N LEU A 276 18.72 -23.94 -32.26
CA LEU A 276 18.50 -22.62 -31.68
C LEU A 276 17.75 -21.71 -32.64
N ILE A 277 18.23 -21.57 -33.88
CA ILE A 277 17.67 -20.63 -34.87
C ILE A 277 16.91 -21.42 -35.95
N ALA A 278 15.59 -21.20 -36.08
CA ALA A 278 14.88 -21.76 -37.23
C ALA A 278 15.31 -21.04 -38.51
N SER A 279 15.36 -21.76 -39.64
CA SER A 279 15.95 -21.24 -40.89
C SER A 279 15.30 -19.97 -41.43
N ASP A 280 14.04 -19.71 -41.07
CA ASP A 280 13.27 -18.54 -41.46
C ASP A 280 13.24 -17.40 -40.42
N THR A 281 13.68 -17.65 -39.18
CA THR A 281 13.68 -16.64 -38.09
C THR A 281 14.48 -15.39 -38.44
N PRO A 282 15.73 -15.45 -38.95
CA PRO A 282 16.51 -14.25 -39.25
C PRO A 282 15.89 -13.39 -40.37
N ALA A 283 15.31 -14.03 -41.39
CA ALA A 283 14.67 -13.34 -42.50
C ALA A 283 13.37 -12.63 -42.05
N ARG A 284 12.60 -13.24 -41.14
CA ARG A 284 11.40 -12.61 -40.54
C ARG A 284 11.79 -11.48 -39.58
N ASN A 285 12.73 -11.75 -38.67
CA ASN A 285 13.17 -10.79 -37.67
C ASN A 285 13.83 -9.56 -38.30
N SER A 286 14.57 -9.71 -39.39
CA SER A 286 15.16 -8.55 -40.09
C SER A 286 14.12 -7.56 -40.61
N LYS A 287 12.90 -8.01 -40.93
CA LYS A 287 11.77 -7.16 -41.33
C LYS A 287 11.02 -6.56 -40.14
N VAL A 288 10.78 -7.35 -39.08
CA VAL A 288 9.99 -6.91 -37.91
C VAL A 288 10.80 -6.00 -36.97
N THR A 289 12.09 -6.31 -36.76
CA THR A 289 12.93 -5.66 -35.74
C THR A 289 12.99 -4.14 -35.85
N PRO A 290 13.13 -3.52 -37.03
CA PRO A 290 13.15 -2.06 -37.15
C PRO A 290 11.83 -1.41 -36.66
N HIS A 291 10.69 -1.99 -37.02
CA HIS A 291 9.37 -1.51 -36.60
C HIS A 291 9.15 -1.74 -35.10
N PHE A 292 9.48 -2.94 -34.62
CA PHE A 292 9.46 -3.28 -33.19
C PHE A 292 10.26 -2.27 -32.35
N LYS A 293 11.53 -2.02 -32.70
CA LYS A 293 12.39 -1.08 -31.95
C LYS A 293 11.82 0.34 -31.94
N THR A 294 11.30 0.78 -33.09
CA THR A 294 10.74 2.13 -33.23
C THR A 294 9.46 2.31 -32.42
N LEU A 295 8.50 1.39 -32.58
CA LEU A 295 7.23 1.41 -31.84
C LEU A 295 7.46 1.24 -30.34
N TYR A 296 8.39 0.37 -29.95
CA TYR A 296 8.78 0.19 -28.57
C TYR A 296 9.33 1.48 -27.96
N ALA A 297 10.24 2.17 -28.64
CA ALA A 297 10.80 3.44 -28.17
C ALA A 297 9.71 4.52 -27.98
N ASP A 298 8.74 4.59 -28.90
CA ASP A 298 7.62 5.53 -28.79
C ASP A 298 6.68 5.18 -27.62
N LEU A 299 6.35 3.89 -27.43
CA LEU A 299 5.58 3.42 -26.28
C LEU A 299 6.30 3.71 -24.96
N LEU A 300 7.59 3.41 -24.88
CA LEU A 300 8.45 3.64 -23.73
C LEU A 300 8.44 5.11 -23.30
N LYS A 301 8.65 6.00 -24.26
CA LYS A 301 8.66 7.45 -24.02
C LYS A 301 7.34 7.95 -23.45
N ASN A 302 6.22 7.55 -24.05
CA ASN A 302 4.90 7.96 -23.59
C ASN A 302 4.57 7.41 -22.20
N GLU A 303 4.92 6.15 -21.94
CA GLU A 303 4.70 5.50 -20.65
C GLU A 303 5.52 6.18 -19.55
N LYS A 304 6.79 6.53 -19.81
CA LYS A 304 7.63 7.30 -18.88
C LYS A 304 7.02 8.65 -18.52
N LEU A 305 6.50 9.39 -19.51
CA LEU A 305 5.80 10.67 -19.27
C LEU A 305 4.55 10.48 -18.41
N ALA A 306 3.82 9.38 -18.60
CA ALA A 306 2.63 9.09 -17.82
C ALA A 306 2.96 8.63 -16.39
N GLU A 307 4.01 7.85 -16.19
CA GLU A 307 4.54 7.50 -14.87
C GLU A 307 4.96 8.75 -14.09
N GLU A 308 5.68 9.67 -14.73
CA GLU A 308 6.01 10.97 -14.16
C GLU A 308 4.74 11.73 -13.77
N GLN A 309 3.73 11.77 -14.64
CA GLN A 309 2.44 12.41 -14.37
C GLN A 309 1.71 11.80 -13.16
N VAL A 310 1.74 10.47 -13.00
CA VAL A 310 1.16 9.79 -11.84
C VAL A 310 1.87 10.22 -10.55
N VAL A 311 3.20 10.28 -10.57
CA VAL A 311 3.99 10.72 -9.41
C VAL A 311 3.69 12.19 -9.09
N TYR A 312 3.66 13.09 -10.09
CA TYR A 312 3.35 14.50 -9.87
C TYR A 312 1.90 14.73 -9.40
N GLY A 313 0.93 13.96 -9.91
CA GLY A 313 -0.46 14.00 -9.44
C GLY A 313 -0.58 13.57 -7.97
N LEU A 314 0.14 12.51 -7.57
CA LEU A 314 0.23 12.09 -6.17
C LEU A 314 0.87 13.18 -5.30
N LEU A 315 1.96 13.80 -5.77
CA LEU A 315 2.63 14.88 -5.05
C LEU A 315 1.73 16.11 -4.89
N ASP A 316 0.97 16.54 -5.90
CA ASP A 316 0.06 17.68 -5.79
C ASP A 316 -1.02 17.43 -4.73
N LYS A 317 -1.63 16.24 -4.78
CA LYS A 317 -2.65 15.81 -3.82
C LYS A 317 -2.09 15.77 -2.39
N LEU A 318 -0.93 15.16 -2.20
CA LEU A 318 -0.28 15.06 -0.90
C LEU A 318 0.12 16.42 -0.35
N ILE A 319 0.76 17.28 -1.15
CA ILE A 319 1.16 18.61 -0.71
C ILE A 319 -0.08 19.43 -0.30
N GLY A 320 -1.18 19.34 -1.05
CA GLY A 320 -2.47 19.91 -0.66
C GLY A 320 -2.95 19.42 0.71
N GLN A 321 -2.95 18.11 0.94
CA GLN A 321 -3.33 17.52 2.23
C GLN A 321 -2.42 17.97 3.39
N LEU A 322 -1.11 18.12 3.15
CA LEU A 322 -0.16 18.62 4.15
C LEU A 322 -0.43 20.09 4.50
N ILE A 323 -0.72 20.93 3.51
CA ILE A 323 -1.09 22.35 3.72
C ILE A 323 -2.37 22.42 4.55
N ASP A 324 -3.41 21.66 4.19
CA ASP A 324 -4.68 21.65 4.91
C ASP A 324 -4.52 21.15 6.35
N LYS A 325 -3.67 20.14 6.56
CA LYS A 325 -3.32 19.64 7.89
C LYS A 325 -2.65 20.76 8.71
N LEU A 326 -1.62 21.43 8.19
CA LEU A 326 -0.97 22.54 8.89
C LEU A 326 -1.92 23.70 9.23
N LYS A 327 -2.81 24.07 8.31
CA LYS A 327 -3.83 25.11 8.54
C LYS A 327 -4.75 24.74 9.70
N LYS A 328 -5.20 23.49 9.78
CA LYS A 328 -6.01 22.98 10.91
C LYS A 328 -5.22 22.92 12.22
N THR A 329 -3.95 22.51 12.15
CA THR A 329 -3.06 22.40 13.32
C THR A 329 -2.71 23.76 13.93
N GLN A 330 -2.72 24.83 13.12
CA GLN A 330 -2.43 26.20 13.58
C GLN A 330 -3.43 26.70 14.64
N SER A 331 -4.70 26.31 14.50
CA SER A 331 -5.81 26.70 15.38
C SER A 331 -6.19 25.62 16.40
N SER A 332 -5.43 24.52 16.51
CA SER A 332 -5.77 23.42 17.42
C SER A 332 -5.30 23.69 18.85
N ASP A 333 -6.21 23.45 19.81
CA ASP A 333 -5.93 23.45 21.25
C ASP A 333 -5.42 22.09 21.76
N ASP A 334 -5.58 21.01 20.97
CA ASP A 334 -5.03 19.70 21.28
C ASP A 334 -3.55 19.64 20.89
N LEU A 335 -2.71 19.83 21.90
CA LEU A 335 -1.26 19.85 21.75
C LEU A 335 -0.69 18.49 21.32
N HIS A 336 -1.21 17.37 21.82
CA HIS A 336 -0.68 16.04 21.50
C HIS A 336 -0.98 15.69 20.04
N LYS A 337 -2.19 15.98 19.60
CA LYS A 337 -2.58 15.85 18.19
C LYS A 337 -1.76 16.77 17.29
N THR A 338 -1.58 18.02 17.69
CA THR A 338 -0.75 19.03 17.00
C THR A 338 0.68 18.52 16.78
N ILE A 339 1.29 17.93 17.80
CA ILE A 339 2.65 17.37 17.75
C ILE A 339 2.73 16.23 16.71
N LYS A 340 1.80 15.28 16.76
CA LYS A 340 1.78 14.12 15.86
C LYS A 340 1.62 14.56 14.41
N GLU A 341 0.72 15.51 14.16
CA GLU A 341 0.47 16.07 12.82
C GLU A 341 1.70 16.80 12.26
N ILE A 342 2.38 17.61 13.08
CA ILE A 342 3.61 18.31 12.66
C ILE A 342 4.75 17.32 12.35
N ASP A 343 4.92 16.27 13.16
CA ASP A 343 5.94 15.23 12.92
C ASP A 343 5.65 14.45 11.63
N GLU A 344 4.38 14.17 11.32
CA GLU A 344 3.96 13.54 10.07
C GLU A 344 4.23 14.46 8.88
N VAL A 345 3.81 15.73 8.95
CA VAL A 345 4.07 16.71 7.88
C VAL A 345 5.56 16.83 7.61
N ALA A 346 6.39 16.99 8.64
CA ALA A 346 7.83 17.13 8.49
C ALA A 346 8.49 15.90 7.84
N ARG A 347 8.02 14.68 8.16
CA ARG A 347 8.52 13.45 7.53
C ARG A 347 8.06 13.32 6.08
N THR A 348 6.78 13.57 5.81
CA THR A 348 6.22 13.47 4.45
C THR A 348 6.83 14.51 3.51
N THR A 349 7.09 15.74 3.97
CA THR A 349 7.77 16.77 3.16
C THR A 349 9.18 16.35 2.74
N GLU A 350 9.92 15.64 3.59
CA GLU A 350 11.24 15.10 3.20
C GLU A 350 11.11 14.00 2.13
N GLY A 351 10.06 13.19 2.20
CA GLY A 351 9.69 12.23 1.15
C GLY A 351 9.41 12.91 -0.19
N VAL A 352 8.54 13.94 -0.17
CA VAL A 352 8.24 14.79 -1.35
C VAL A 352 9.54 15.35 -1.95
N ARG A 353 10.43 15.88 -1.11
CA ARG A 353 11.71 16.44 -1.53
C ARG A 353 12.62 15.43 -2.22
N THR A 354 12.62 14.19 -1.74
CA THR A 354 13.43 13.12 -2.35
C THR A 354 13.00 12.86 -3.79
N LEU A 355 11.70 13.01 -4.11
CA LEU A 355 11.18 12.81 -5.45
C LEU A 355 11.36 14.02 -6.37
N LEU A 356 11.48 15.24 -5.82
CA LEU A 356 11.68 16.47 -6.60
C LEU A 356 13.17 16.76 -6.90
N PRO A 357 13.58 16.99 -8.17
CA PRO A 357 14.98 17.18 -8.55
C PRO A 357 15.66 18.44 -7.96
N GLU A 358 14.89 19.49 -7.66
CA GLU A 358 15.42 20.82 -7.34
C GLU A 358 14.56 21.45 -6.25
N THR A 359 15.07 21.56 -5.02
CA THR A 359 14.33 22.24 -3.95
C THR A 359 15.25 23.07 -3.06
N LYS A 360 14.74 24.25 -2.69
CA LYS A 360 15.33 25.11 -1.66
C LYS A 360 15.39 24.36 -0.33
N ASN A 361 16.34 24.75 0.52
CA ASN A 361 16.44 24.23 1.88
C ASN A 361 15.13 24.44 2.66
N ILE A 362 14.77 23.44 3.46
CA ILE A 362 13.63 23.50 4.40
C ILE A 362 13.78 24.75 5.30
N PRO A 363 12.70 25.51 5.58
CA PRO A 363 12.76 26.70 6.43
C PRO A 363 13.46 26.44 7.77
N TYR A 364 14.40 27.31 8.15
CA TYR A 364 15.23 27.13 9.36
C TYR A 364 14.41 27.14 10.65
N GLN A 365 13.23 27.79 10.63
CA GLN A 365 12.29 27.93 11.74
C GLN A 365 11.76 26.56 12.24
N LEU A 366 11.79 25.53 11.39
CA LEU A 366 11.47 24.15 11.79
C LEU A 366 12.46 23.55 12.79
N ARG A 367 13.71 24.05 12.86
CA ARG A 367 14.66 23.62 13.89
C ARG A 367 14.22 24.06 15.28
N GLY A 368 13.64 25.24 15.41
CA GLY A 368 13.10 25.77 16.67
C GLY A 368 11.94 24.89 17.16
N LEU A 369 10.97 24.65 16.27
CA LEU A 369 9.83 23.78 16.55
C LEU A 369 10.23 22.34 16.93
N ARG A 370 11.19 21.73 16.21
CA ARG A 370 11.70 20.39 16.55
C ARG A 370 12.40 20.35 17.92
N ARG A 371 13.12 21.41 18.30
CA ARG A 371 13.77 21.51 19.61
C ARG A 371 12.74 21.63 20.74
N ALA A 372 11.77 22.54 20.59
CA ALA A 372 10.68 22.71 21.55
C ALA A 372 9.86 21.41 21.71
N LEU A 373 9.64 20.68 20.60
CA LEU A 373 8.98 19.38 20.63
C LEU A 373 9.77 18.33 21.42
N LYS A 374 11.07 18.21 21.17
CA LYS A 374 11.95 17.27 21.87
C LYS A 374 12.00 17.58 23.37
N GLU A 375 12.06 18.87 23.72
CA GLU A 375 12.04 19.34 25.11
C GLU A 375 10.73 18.94 25.81
N LEU A 376 9.58 19.19 25.18
CA LEU A 376 8.28 18.84 25.74
C LEU A 376 8.12 17.33 25.93
N LYS A 377 8.43 16.51 24.90
CA LYS A 377 8.40 15.04 24.99
C LYS A 377 9.31 14.53 26.11
N PHE A 378 10.53 15.07 26.19
CA PHE A 378 11.50 14.70 27.22
C PHE A 378 10.99 15.01 28.64
N LEU A 379 10.32 16.16 28.84
CA LEU A 379 9.75 16.52 30.13
C LEU A 379 8.53 15.66 30.50
N GLU A 380 7.67 15.34 29.53
CA GLU A 380 6.51 14.47 29.74
C GLU A 380 6.93 13.02 30.06
N ASP A 381 7.93 12.49 29.36
CA ASP A 381 8.51 11.17 29.66
C ASP A 381 9.20 11.16 31.02
N ARG A 382 9.99 12.20 31.35
CA ARG A 382 10.62 12.31 32.69
C ARG A 382 9.61 12.41 33.83
N ARG A 383 8.52 13.15 33.63
CA ARG A 383 7.42 13.23 34.61
C ARG A 383 6.83 11.84 34.83
N ARG A 384 6.55 11.10 33.75
CA ARG A 384 6.01 9.73 33.81
C ARG A 384 6.94 8.81 34.57
N ASP A 385 8.23 8.82 34.24
CA ASP A 385 9.24 7.98 34.89
C ASP A 385 9.42 8.34 36.37
N SER A 386 9.36 9.63 36.72
CA SER A 386 9.64 10.09 38.09
C SER A 386 8.48 9.90 39.06
N LEU A 387 7.25 9.92 38.55
CA LEU A 387 6.01 9.83 39.32
C LEU A 387 5.30 8.47 39.13
N ARG A 388 6.03 7.46 38.63
CA ARG A 388 5.51 6.11 38.45
C ARG A 388 5.16 5.48 39.81
N GLU A 389 4.00 4.84 39.88
CA GLU A 389 3.49 4.15 41.08
C GLU A 389 3.03 2.75 40.67
N ASP A 390 3.96 1.89 40.22
CA ASP A 390 3.62 0.50 39.92
C ASP A 390 3.74 -0.37 41.17
N GLU A 391 2.78 -1.28 41.35
CA GLU A 391 2.80 -2.31 42.42
C GLU A 391 3.78 -3.46 42.11
N ASP A 392 4.08 -3.71 40.82
CA ASP A 392 5.04 -4.71 40.33
C ASP A 392 6.47 -4.14 40.21
N ILE A 393 7.01 -3.64 41.30
CA ILE A 393 8.41 -3.18 41.32
C ILE A 393 9.33 -4.38 41.15
N ASP A 394 10.03 -4.46 40.02
CA ASP A 394 11.15 -5.37 39.86
C ASP A 394 12.30 -4.97 40.81
N PHE A 395 12.43 -5.71 41.90
CA PHE A 395 13.50 -5.59 42.88
C PHE A 395 14.73 -6.45 42.53
N SER A 396 14.73 -7.17 41.39
CA SER A 396 15.89 -7.95 40.95
C SER A 396 16.97 -7.09 40.29
N THR A 397 16.60 -5.90 39.81
CA THR A 397 17.53 -4.91 39.26
C THR A 397 18.31 -4.18 40.35
N ASP A 398 19.64 -4.29 40.32
CA ASP A 398 20.57 -3.64 41.26
C ASP A 398 20.37 -2.10 41.24
N PRO A 399 20.10 -1.45 42.39
CA PRO A 399 20.05 0.01 42.52
C PRO A 399 21.24 0.74 41.93
N GLN A 400 22.42 0.10 41.86
CA GLN A 400 23.63 0.68 41.29
C GLN A 400 23.56 0.86 39.77
N THR A 401 22.64 0.18 39.08
CA THR A 401 22.48 0.22 37.62
C THR A 401 21.28 1.06 37.17
N ASN A 402 20.47 1.56 38.10
CA ASN A 402 19.23 2.28 37.77
C ASN A 402 19.49 3.78 37.53
N SER A 403 19.35 4.21 36.28
CA SER A 403 19.48 5.62 35.88
C SER A 403 18.17 6.40 35.93
N ASN A 404 17.02 5.72 36.06
CA ASN A 404 15.70 6.31 35.83
C ASN A 404 15.11 6.88 37.12
N GLY A 405 14.56 8.10 37.07
CA GLY A 405 14.20 8.94 38.22
C GLY A 405 13.00 8.51 39.07
N ASP A 406 12.72 7.22 39.20
CA ASP A 406 11.57 6.68 39.92
C ASP A 406 11.64 6.96 41.44
N LEU A 407 10.81 7.90 41.90
CA LEU A 407 10.72 8.31 43.30
C LEU A 407 10.16 7.20 44.20
N PHE A 408 9.16 6.46 43.73
CA PHE A 408 8.48 5.43 44.51
C PHE A 408 9.36 4.19 44.68
N LYS A 409 10.13 3.82 43.65
CA LYS A 409 11.14 2.76 43.74
C LYS A 409 12.26 3.12 44.71
N ALA A 410 12.71 4.38 44.73
CA ALA A 410 13.71 4.84 45.70
C ALA A 410 13.18 4.76 47.15
N TYR A 411 11.97 5.26 47.40
CA TYR A 411 11.28 5.14 48.69
C TYR A 411 11.13 3.68 49.13
N SER A 412 10.60 2.82 48.26
CA SER A 412 10.33 1.41 48.55
C SER A 412 11.60 0.63 48.87
N TYR A 413 12.70 0.92 48.17
CA TYR A 413 13.99 0.27 48.40
C TYR A 413 14.60 0.67 49.74
N VAL A 414 14.55 1.97 50.08
CA VAL A 414 15.00 2.45 51.40
C VAL A 414 14.14 1.86 52.50
N MET A 415 12.81 1.85 52.36
CA MET A 415 11.91 1.21 53.33
C MET A 415 12.25 -0.26 53.55
N ARG A 416 12.52 -1.02 52.49
CA ARG A 416 12.93 -2.43 52.60
C ARG A 416 14.26 -2.59 53.34
N HIS A 417 15.23 -1.72 53.08
CA HIS A 417 16.51 -1.71 53.80
C HIS A 417 16.35 -1.33 55.28
N CYS A 418 15.53 -0.32 55.59
CA CYS A 418 15.16 0.06 56.95
C CYS A 418 14.57 -1.13 57.70
N LEU A 419 13.58 -1.81 57.11
CA LEU A 419 12.93 -2.98 57.71
C LEU A 419 13.93 -4.09 58.01
N LYS A 420 14.80 -4.42 57.04
CA LYS A 420 15.82 -5.44 57.21
C LYS A 420 16.81 -5.07 58.33
N HIS A 421 17.22 -3.81 58.39
CA HIS A 421 18.11 -3.31 59.45
C HIS A 421 17.44 -3.40 60.83
N LEU A 422 16.19 -2.96 60.96
CA LEU A 422 15.44 -3.04 62.23
C LEU A 422 15.25 -4.49 62.71
N GLN A 423 15.06 -5.44 61.79
CA GLN A 423 14.97 -6.87 62.13
C GLN A 423 16.30 -7.46 62.64
N THR A 424 17.44 -6.81 62.36
CA THR A 424 18.76 -7.25 62.83
C THR A 424 19.22 -6.62 64.15
N LEU A 425 18.44 -5.67 64.70
CA LEU A 425 18.78 -5.01 65.97
C LEU A 425 18.35 -5.89 67.15
N ASN A 426 19.26 -6.12 68.09
CA ASN A 426 18.95 -6.80 69.35
C ASN A 426 18.35 -5.82 70.38
N PRO A 427 17.74 -6.29 71.49
CA PRO A 427 17.18 -5.41 72.52
C PRO A 427 18.16 -4.41 73.13
N SER A 428 19.46 -4.76 73.21
CA SER A 428 20.56 -3.89 73.63
C SER A 428 20.76 -2.72 72.66
N ASP A 429 20.70 -3.00 71.36
CA ASP A 429 20.95 -2.00 70.30
C ASP A 429 19.79 -1.01 70.23
N VAL A 430 18.56 -1.48 70.46
CA VAL A 430 17.36 -0.63 70.57
C VAL A 430 17.42 0.24 71.82
N PHE A 431 17.95 -0.28 72.93
CA PHE A 431 18.16 0.48 74.16
C PHE A 431 19.23 1.57 73.97
N ASP A 432 20.36 1.22 73.37
CA ASP A 432 21.42 2.16 73.04
C ASP A 432 20.91 3.25 72.09
N LEU A 433 20.11 2.91 71.08
CA LEU A 433 19.50 3.90 70.18
C LEU A 433 18.61 4.91 70.89
N LYS A 434 17.79 4.46 71.85
CA LYS A 434 16.95 5.36 72.66
C LYS A 434 17.81 6.26 73.54
N LYS A 435 18.84 5.72 74.18
CA LYS A 435 19.77 6.48 75.01
C LYS A 435 20.56 7.51 74.21
N HIS A 436 21.03 7.16 73.02
CA HIS A 436 21.68 8.09 72.10
C HIS A 436 20.71 9.16 71.60
N SER A 437 19.45 8.83 71.34
CA SER A 437 18.41 9.82 70.99
C SER A 437 18.16 10.83 72.12
N GLU A 438 18.15 10.38 73.38
CA GLU A 438 18.01 11.26 74.55
C GLU A 438 19.21 12.20 74.70
N ILE A 439 20.42 11.68 74.48
CA ILE A 439 21.67 12.45 74.50
C ILE A 439 21.65 13.49 73.37
N LEU A 440 21.33 13.09 72.14
CA LEU A 440 21.21 14.01 71.01
C LEU A 440 20.15 15.09 71.26
N GLY A 441 18.99 14.71 71.83
CA GLY A 441 17.96 15.66 72.23
C GLY A 441 18.43 16.63 73.32
N PHE A 442 19.34 16.21 74.20
CA PHE A 442 20.00 17.11 75.15
C PHE A 442 20.92 18.11 74.45
N TYR A 443 21.81 17.65 73.56
CA TYR A 443 22.70 18.51 72.79
C TYR A 443 21.92 19.53 71.93
N GLU A 444 20.85 19.10 71.27
CA GLU A 444 19.98 19.97 70.46
C GLU A 444 19.31 21.05 71.31
N ARG A 445 18.75 20.68 72.48
CA ARG A 445 18.18 21.66 73.43
C ARG A 445 19.23 22.64 73.94
N ARG A 446 20.44 22.17 74.27
CA ARG A 446 21.51 23.06 74.76
C ARG A 446 21.99 24.00 73.66
N LEU A 447 22.16 23.52 72.43
CA LEU A 447 22.52 24.35 71.27
C LEU A 447 21.48 25.45 71.04
N ASN A 448 20.19 25.12 71.07
CA ASN A 448 19.11 26.12 70.94
C ASN A 448 19.13 27.15 72.10
N ASN A 449 19.38 26.70 73.32
CA ASN A 449 19.51 27.60 74.47
C ASN A 449 20.72 28.54 74.33
N ILE A 450 21.88 28.01 73.93
CA ILE A 450 23.08 28.82 73.67
C ILE A 450 22.83 29.83 72.56
N ASP A 451 22.17 29.44 71.46
CA ASP A 451 21.83 30.35 70.37
C ASP A 451 20.89 31.48 70.83
N ASN A 452 19.91 31.18 71.68
CA ASN A 452 19.03 32.17 72.27
C ASN A 452 19.77 33.10 73.25
N GLU A 453 20.68 32.57 74.07
CA GLU A 453 21.53 33.36 74.98
C GLU A 453 22.50 34.28 74.21
N ILE A 454 23.13 33.77 73.14
CA ILE A 454 24.01 34.55 72.24
C ILE A 454 23.24 35.70 71.59
N LYS A 455 21.98 35.48 71.18
CA LYS A 455 21.13 36.53 70.60
C LYS A 455 20.73 37.60 71.62
N ARG A 456 20.48 37.23 72.88
CA ARG A 456 20.03 38.15 73.94
C ARG A 456 21.14 39.02 74.53
N ILE A 457 22.37 38.50 74.64
CA ILE A 457 23.47 39.23 75.31
C ILE A 457 23.81 40.58 74.64
N PRO A 458 23.86 40.72 73.30
CA PRO A 458 24.06 42.02 72.66
C PRO A 458 22.95 43.04 72.98
N GLN A 459 21.71 42.59 73.11
CA GLN A 459 20.56 43.43 73.50
C GLN A 459 20.72 43.90 74.96
N LEU A 460 21.08 42.99 75.86
CA LEU A 460 21.38 43.32 77.26
C LEU A 460 22.55 44.30 77.40
N ILE A 461 23.61 44.16 76.58
CA ILE A 461 24.75 45.09 76.58
C ILE A 461 24.31 46.52 76.19
N SER A 462 23.31 46.66 75.32
CA SER A 462 22.80 47.97 74.89
C SER A 462 21.93 48.68 75.94
N GLU A 463 21.52 47.98 77.00
CA GLU A 463 20.72 48.52 78.11
C GLU A 463 21.58 49.13 79.24
N PHE A 464 22.91 48.94 79.21
CA PHE A 464 23.85 49.47 80.21
C PHE A 464 24.59 50.72 79.72
N GLY A 465 24.87 51.66 80.64
CA GLY A 465 25.57 52.91 80.35
C GLY A 465 27.11 52.79 80.37
N SER A 466 27.82 53.88 80.05
CA SER A 466 29.29 53.92 80.02
C SER A 466 29.95 53.61 81.38
N ASP A 467 29.23 53.83 82.48
CA ASP A 467 29.72 53.65 83.85
C ASP A 467 29.68 52.18 84.31
N ASP A 468 29.01 51.30 83.55
CA ASP A 468 28.87 49.86 83.81
C ASP A 468 29.94 49.01 83.08
N GLU A 469 31.13 49.58 82.85
CA GLU A 469 32.19 48.99 82.02
C GLU A 469 32.57 47.56 82.46
N PHE A 470 32.55 47.30 83.77
CA PHE A 470 32.80 45.98 84.35
C PHE A 470 31.73 44.95 83.95
N VAL A 471 30.45 45.33 84.01
CA VAL A 471 29.31 44.45 83.66
C VAL A 471 29.29 44.18 82.16
N ILE A 472 29.53 45.21 81.33
CA ILE A 472 29.66 45.07 79.88
C ILE A 472 30.82 44.13 79.52
N LYS A 473 31.96 44.23 80.22
CA LYS A 473 33.11 43.33 80.04
C LYS A 473 32.77 41.90 80.42
N GLN A 474 32.04 41.66 81.51
CA GLN A 474 31.57 40.33 81.89
C GLN A 474 30.60 39.73 80.85
N LEU A 475 29.65 40.52 80.34
CA LEU A 475 28.72 40.07 79.30
C LEU A 475 29.43 39.76 77.98
N LYS A 476 30.43 40.56 77.58
CA LYS A 476 31.28 40.28 76.41
C LYS A 476 32.10 39.00 76.58
N ASN A 477 32.62 38.75 77.79
CA ASN A 477 33.33 37.50 78.11
C ASN A 477 32.38 36.30 78.10
N LYS A 478 31.17 36.44 78.65
CA LYS A 478 30.13 35.42 78.58
C LYS A 478 29.72 35.11 77.14
N LEU A 479 29.58 36.13 76.28
CA LEU A 479 29.31 35.95 74.86
C LEU A 479 30.43 35.18 74.13
N LYS A 480 31.70 35.49 74.44
CA LYS A 480 32.85 34.73 73.91
C LYS A 480 32.81 33.27 74.37
N SER A 481 32.54 33.04 75.66
CA SER A 481 32.41 31.70 76.23
C SER A 481 31.29 30.90 75.58
N LEU A 482 30.09 31.49 75.42
CA LEU A 482 28.95 30.84 74.78
C LEU A 482 29.20 30.53 73.30
N LYS A 483 29.89 31.41 72.56
CA LYS A 483 30.29 31.13 71.17
C LYS A 483 31.26 29.93 71.08
N LEU A 484 32.17 29.80 72.03
CA LEU A 484 33.09 28.65 72.10
C LEU A 484 32.33 27.37 72.50
N GLU A 485 31.46 27.46 73.50
CA GLU A 485 30.60 26.35 73.94
C GLU A 485 29.72 25.86 72.79
N ARG A 486 29.06 26.76 72.06
CA ARG A 486 28.27 26.43 70.86
C ARG A 486 29.10 25.65 69.84
N LYS A 487 30.34 26.05 69.61
CA LYS A 487 31.24 25.39 68.65
C LYS A 487 31.56 23.96 69.10
N LEU A 488 31.87 23.77 70.39
CA LEU A 488 32.15 22.46 70.98
C LEU A 488 30.92 21.55 70.93
N TYR A 489 29.76 22.02 71.42
CA TYR A 489 28.51 21.26 71.38
C TYR A 489 28.07 20.93 69.96
N ALA A 490 28.28 21.84 68.99
CA ALA A 490 27.95 21.58 67.59
C ALA A 490 28.89 20.54 66.97
N GLN A 491 30.16 20.55 67.35
CA GLN A 491 31.14 19.55 66.94
C GLN A 491 30.82 18.18 67.53
N GLU A 492 30.59 18.09 68.85
CA GLU A 492 30.21 16.84 69.51
C GLU A 492 28.88 16.28 68.98
N PHE A 493 27.89 17.16 68.76
CA PHE A 493 26.62 16.77 68.13
C PHE A 493 26.83 16.22 66.71
N HIS A 494 27.74 16.81 65.94
CA HIS A 494 28.08 16.35 64.61
C HIS A 494 28.82 15.00 64.63
N GLU A 495 29.82 14.85 65.50
CA GLU A 495 30.60 13.62 65.66
C GLU A 495 29.73 12.45 66.13
N MET A 496 28.85 12.67 67.12
CA MET A 496 27.87 11.65 67.54
C MET A 496 26.91 11.26 66.40
N LYS A 497 26.42 12.25 65.64
CA LYS A 497 25.54 11.98 64.48
C LYS A 497 26.25 11.16 63.40
N GLN A 498 27.56 11.34 63.20
CA GLN A 498 28.37 10.54 62.27
C GLN A 498 28.64 9.12 62.78
N GLN A 499 28.84 8.95 64.10
CA GLN A 499 29.08 7.63 64.70
C GLN A 499 27.85 6.71 64.64
N LEU A 500 26.65 7.29 64.57
CA LEU A 500 25.36 6.59 64.53
C LEU A 500 24.81 6.33 63.12
N HIS A 501 25.66 6.11 62.10
CA HIS A 501 25.19 5.73 60.75
C HIS A 501 24.54 4.33 60.73
N LEU A 502 23.23 4.27 61.03
CA LEU A 502 22.45 3.03 61.16
C LEU A 502 22.26 2.31 59.83
N LEU A 503 21.89 3.04 58.78
CA LEU A 503 21.90 2.51 57.42
C LEU A 503 23.22 2.88 56.75
N ARG A 504 24.16 1.92 56.68
CA ARG A 504 25.37 2.06 55.86
C ARG A 504 24.96 2.22 54.41
N SER A 505 25.39 3.31 53.79
CA SER A 505 24.99 3.67 52.45
C SER A 505 25.71 2.84 51.39
N ALA A 506 25.02 1.82 50.86
CA ALA A 506 25.29 1.37 49.49
C ALA A 506 24.74 2.45 48.54
N HIS A 507 25.51 3.52 48.32
CA HIS A 507 25.10 4.58 47.41
C HIS A 507 25.17 4.06 45.96
N PRO A 508 24.09 4.19 45.17
CA PRO A 508 24.20 4.10 43.72
C PRO A 508 25.30 5.05 43.22
N LYS A 509 26.19 4.58 42.35
CA LYS A 509 27.27 5.42 41.80
C LYS A 509 26.72 6.37 40.74
N GLY A 510 27.02 7.67 40.85
CA GLY A 510 26.70 8.69 39.84
C GLY A 510 25.68 9.74 40.30
N ASN A 511 25.56 10.84 39.54
CA ASN A 511 24.63 11.95 39.81
C ASN A 511 23.32 11.77 39.01
N THR A 512 22.59 10.68 39.28
CA THR A 512 21.30 10.40 38.63
C THR A 512 20.13 10.85 39.53
N PRO A 513 18.96 11.17 38.96
CA PRO A 513 17.78 11.54 39.76
C PRO A 513 17.42 10.47 40.79
N TYR A 514 17.48 9.19 40.42
CA TYR A 514 17.26 8.06 41.33
C TYR A 514 18.22 8.05 42.52
N ALA A 515 19.52 8.20 42.25
CA ALA A 515 20.54 8.22 43.30
C ALA A 515 20.32 9.35 44.30
N ASN A 516 19.87 10.52 43.81
CA ASN A 516 19.55 11.67 44.65
C ASN A 516 18.32 11.41 45.52
N TYR A 517 17.24 10.84 44.98
CA TYR A 517 16.06 10.46 45.77
C TYR A 517 16.41 9.39 46.81
N TYR A 518 17.16 8.36 46.41
CA TYR A 518 17.58 7.28 47.29
C TYR A 518 18.41 7.81 48.47
N LYS A 519 19.41 8.65 48.20
CA LYS A 519 20.23 9.28 49.23
C LYS A 519 19.38 10.10 50.21
N GLN A 520 18.46 10.91 49.68
CA GLN A 520 17.57 11.73 50.50
C GLN A 520 16.69 10.87 51.42
N PHE A 521 16.10 9.78 50.92
CA PHE A 521 15.31 8.88 51.76
C PHE A 521 16.15 8.15 52.82
N VAL A 522 17.41 7.79 52.53
CA VAL A 522 18.33 7.21 53.53
C VAL A 522 18.65 8.22 54.64
N GLU A 523 18.90 9.48 54.29
CA GLU A 523 19.14 10.55 55.27
C GLU A 523 17.95 10.74 56.20
N GLU A 524 16.72 10.75 55.65
CA GLU A 524 15.52 10.90 56.46
C GLU A 524 15.16 9.67 57.27
N ALA A 525 15.38 8.47 56.74
CA ALA A 525 15.25 7.24 57.52
C ALA A 525 16.18 7.24 58.74
N ASN A 526 17.45 7.61 58.53
CA ASN A 526 18.41 7.74 59.63
C ASN A 526 17.97 8.81 60.63
N SER A 527 17.51 9.97 60.16
CA SER A 527 16.99 11.05 61.01
C SER A 527 15.82 10.59 61.89
N ILE A 528 14.88 9.82 61.34
CA ILE A 528 13.73 9.26 62.08
C ILE A 528 14.19 8.27 63.15
N MET A 529 15.08 7.34 62.80
CA MET A 529 15.61 6.36 63.76
C MET A 529 16.42 7.01 64.88
N MET A 530 17.15 8.09 64.57
CA MET A 530 17.94 8.88 65.52
C MET A 530 17.09 9.66 66.53
N LYS A 531 15.80 9.86 66.24
CA LYS A 531 14.80 10.38 67.19
C LYS A 531 14.21 9.28 68.08
N GLY A 532 14.82 8.09 68.12
CA GLY A 532 14.43 6.98 68.97
C GLY A 532 13.21 6.19 68.48
N LYS A 533 12.73 6.47 67.26
CA LYS A 533 11.61 5.75 66.64
C LYS A 533 12.14 4.48 65.97
N THR A 534 11.96 3.34 66.63
CA THR A 534 12.38 2.02 66.12
C THR A 534 11.21 1.13 65.71
N GLN A 535 9.96 1.59 65.91
CA GLN A 535 8.78 0.87 65.45
C GLN A 535 8.60 1.02 63.95
N THR A 536 8.53 -0.11 63.24
CA THR A 536 8.27 -0.20 61.81
C THR A 536 7.10 0.66 61.34
N LYS A 537 5.99 0.67 62.09
CA LYS A 537 4.79 1.44 61.75
C LYS A 537 5.05 2.95 61.73
N ALA A 538 5.71 3.46 62.77
CA ALA A 538 6.02 4.89 62.90
C ALA A 538 7.01 5.37 61.83
N ILE A 539 8.05 4.57 61.54
CA ILE A 539 9.02 4.89 60.48
C ILE A 539 8.34 4.89 59.11
N ARG A 540 7.45 3.92 58.85
CA ARG A 540 6.67 3.86 57.61
C ARG A 540 5.77 5.08 57.45
N GLU A 541 5.04 5.47 58.49
CA GLU A 541 4.14 6.63 58.44
C GLU A 541 4.91 7.92 58.11
N GLU A 542 6.05 8.17 58.74
CA GLU A 542 6.85 9.38 58.47
C GLU A 542 7.52 9.36 57.10
N LEU A 543 8.14 8.25 56.69
CA LEU A 543 8.75 8.15 55.35
C LEU A 543 7.71 8.20 54.23
N THR A 544 6.50 7.66 54.46
CA THR A 544 5.36 7.84 53.54
C THR A 544 4.98 9.31 53.43
N GLY A 545 4.96 10.05 54.56
CA GLY A 545 4.74 11.50 54.56
C GLY A 545 5.80 12.27 53.77
N VAL A 546 7.09 11.93 53.94
CA VAL A 546 8.20 12.53 53.18
C VAL A 546 8.05 12.23 51.68
N TRP A 547 7.73 10.98 51.32
CA TRP A 547 7.48 10.60 49.93
C TRP A 547 6.28 11.35 49.33
N ALA A 548 5.16 11.44 50.04
CA ALA A 548 3.96 12.13 49.58
C ALA A 548 4.23 13.63 49.34
N ASN A 549 4.91 14.30 50.28
CA ASN A 549 5.32 15.69 50.12
C ASN A 549 6.23 15.86 48.91
N ARG A 550 7.22 14.97 48.74
CA ARG A 550 8.17 15.05 47.62
C ARG A 550 7.50 14.78 46.27
N LYS A 551 6.54 13.85 46.25
CA LYS A 551 5.70 13.58 45.08
C LYS A 551 4.91 14.82 44.68
N GLN A 552 4.30 15.51 45.65
CA GLN A 552 3.56 16.75 45.41
C GLN A 552 4.46 17.87 44.87
N GLU A 553 5.64 18.07 45.47
CA GLU A 553 6.64 19.03 44.98
C GLU A 553 7.08 18.74 43.54
N LEU A 554 7.36 17.47 43.22
CA LEU A 554 7.75 17.04 41.87
C LEU A 554 6.59 17.18 40.87
N GLN A 555 5.36 16.88 41.28
CA GLN A 555 4.17 17.11 40.46
C GLN A 555 4.04 18.59 40.09
N GLU A 556 4.28 19.49 41.03
CA GLU A 556 4.16 20.92 40.81
C GLU A 556 5.34 21.49 40.00
N ASP A 557 6.57 21.01 40.22
CA ASP A 557 7.74 21.35 39.39
C ASP A 557 7.53 20.92 37.93
N TYR A 558 7.16 19.65 37.71
CA TYR A 558 6.91 19.14 36.36
C TYR A 558 5.72 19.86 35.70
N LYS A 559 4.66 20.18 36.45
CA LYS A 559 3.53 20.97 35.92
C LYS A 559 4.03 22.32 35.40
N LYS A 560 4.77 23.09 36.22
CA LYS A 560 5.33 24.39 35.82
C LYS A 560 6.25 24.29 34.59
N ARG A 561 7.16 23.31 34.58
CA ARG A 561 8.12 23.12 33.49
C ARG A 561 7.48 22.65 32.20
N ILE A 562 6.51 21.73 32.29
CA ILE A 562 5.72 21.29 31.15
C ILE A 562 4.91 22.47 30.62
N ASP A 563 4.21 23.22 31.46
CA ASP A 563 3.43 24.40 31.02
C ASP A 563 4.32 25.45 30.32
N ALA A 564 5.52 25.71 30.84
CA ALA A 564 6.49 26.58 30.17
C ALA A 564 6.95 26.02 28.82
N ALA A 565 7.28 24.72 28.73
CA ALA A 565 7.64 24.06 27.48
C ALA A 565 6.47 24.03 26.48
N ARG A 566 5.23 23.92 26.95
CA ARG A 566 4.01 24.01 26.13
C ARG A 566 3.86 25.41 25.53
N GLN A 567 4.03 26.46 26.32
CA GLN A 567 3.99 27.84 25.81
C GLN A 567 5.12 28.12 24.82
N HIS A 568 6.33 27.63 25.09
CA HIS A 568 7.46 27.70 24.17
C HIS A 568 7.13 26.99 22.84
N PHE A 569 6.58 25.78 22.90
CA PHE A 569 6.15 25.04 21.71
C PHE A 569 5.07 25.77 20.92
N VAL A 570 4.04 26.33 21.59
CA VAL A 570 2.98 27.12 20.93
C VAL A 570 3.55 28.36 20.23
N SER A 571 4.52 29.03 20.86
CA SER A 571 5.23 30.18 20.27
C SER A 571 6.01 29.78 19.02
N GLU A 572 6.83 28.73 19.11
CA GLU A 572 7.59 28.21 17.97
C GLU A 572 6.69 27.67 16.86
N ARG A 573 5.55 27.06 17.21
CA ARG A 573 4.51 26.62 16.26
C ARG A 573 3.97 27.80 15.44
N LYS A 574 3.60 28.90 16.09
CA LYS A 574 3.08 30.11 15.42
C LYS A 574 4.12 30.74 14.47
N LYS A 575 5.41 30.64 14.80
CA LYS A 575 6.51 31.12 13.94
C LYS A 575 6.82 30.19 12.77
N ALA A 576 6.71 28.88 12.97
CA ALA A 576 7.18 27.88 12.01
C ALA A 576 6.12 27.42 11.01
N ILE A 577 4.83 27.41 11.37
CA ILE A 577 3.76 26.94 10.47
C ILE A 577 3.61 27.81 9.21
N PRO A 578 3.51 29.16 9.27
CA PRO A 578 3.29 29.96 8.07
C PRO A 578 4.42 29.82 7.02
N PRO A 579 5.71 29.91 7.38
CA PRO A 579 6.79 29.68 6.42
C PRO A 579 6.80 28.26 5.84
N MET A 580 6.30 27.27 6.58
CA MET A 580 6.17 25.90 6.08
C MET A 580 5.03 25.76 5.07
N ILE A 581 3.90 26.44 5.30
CA ILE A 581 2.81 26.50 4.31
C ILE A 581 3.31 27.16 3.03
N GLU A 582 3.97 28.31 3.12
CA GLU A 582 4.56 29.00 1.94
C GLU A 582 5.56 28.10 1.20
N TYR A 583 6.40 27.37 1.94
CA TYR A 583 7.33 26.41 1.36
C TYR A 583 6.61 25.29 0.61
N LEU A 584 5.58 24.69 1.21
CA LEU A 584 4.77 23.65 0.58
C LEU A 584 4.01 24.19 -0.63
N GLU A 585 3.48 25.42 -0.57
CA GLU A 585 2.83 26.07 -1.70
C GLU A 585 3.82 26.29 -2.86
N ALA A 586 5.05 26.72 -2.57
CA ALA A 586 6.11 26.83 -3.58
C ALA A 586 6.45 25.47 -4.21
N LEU A 587 6.56 24.40 -3.41
CA LEU A 587 6.74 23.04 -3.93
C LEU A 587 5.54 22.62 -4.79
N ARG A 588 4.31 22.96 -4.39
CA ARG A 588 3.10 22.66 -5.13
C ARG A 588 3.07 23.37 -6.48
N VAL A 589 3.53 24.62 -6.54
CA VAL A 589 3.68 25.36 -7.80
C VAL A 589 4.66 24.64 -8.74
N ILE A 590 5.84 24.25 -8.24
CA ILE A 590 6.82 23.48 -9.03
C ILE A 590 6.20 22.17 -9.54
N VAL A 591 5.48 21.43 -8.69
CA VAL A 591 4.78 20.19 -9.09
C VAL A 591 3.76 20.46 -10.19
N LYS A 592 2.96 21.52 -10.06
CA LYS A 592 1.97 21.90 -11.07
C LYS A 592 2.61 22.39 -12.37
N GLU A 593 3.72 23.11 -12.30
CA GLU A 593 4.48 23.52 -13.48
C GLU A 593 5.06 22.30 -14.20
N ARG A 594 5.68 21.36 -13.49
CA ARG A 594 6.17 20.10 -14.08
C ARG A 594 5.06 19.25 -14.65
N SER A 595 3.93 19.12 -13.94
CA SER A 595 2.72 18.48 -14.47
C SER A 595 2.24 19.16 -15.75
N LYS A 596 2.18 20.50 -15.77
CA LYS A 596 1.82 21.27 -16.98
C LYS A 596 2.86 21.18 -18.09
N GLU A 597 4.14 21.02 -17.78
CA GLU A 597 5.19 20.77 -18.78
C GLU A 597 5.03 19.38 -19.39
N ILE A 598 4.64 18.37 -18.60
CA ILE A 598 4.36 17.02 -19.09
C ILE A 598 3.07 17.04 -19.92
N ASP A 599 2.01 17.67 -19.42
CA ASP A 599 0.76 17.86 -20.14
C ASP A 599 0.93 18.78 -21.35
N GLY A 600 1.87 19.72 -21.29
CA GLY A 600 2.28 20.65 -22.34
C GLY A 600 3.15 19.98 -23.39
N LYS A 601 4.04 19.06 -23.03
CA LYS A 601 4.67 18.13 -23.97
C LYS A 601 3.63 17.25 -24.66
N LYS A 602 2.50 16.98 -24.00
CA LYS A 602 1.32 16.34 -24.61
C LYS A 602 0.38 17.32 -25.37
N SER A 603 0.50 18.65 -25.19
CA SER A 603 -0.50 19.66 -25.64
C SER A 603 0.03 20.84 -26.48
N GLN A 604 1.34 21.14 -26.49
CA GLN A 604 1.99 22.13 -27.39
C GLN A 604 1.93 21.71 -28.87
N GLU A 605 1.25 20.60 -29.15
CA GLU A 605 1.01 20.02 -30.47
C GLU A 605 -0.43 20.33 -30.98
N LYS A 606 -1.20 21.18 -30.28
CA LYS A 606 -2.53 21.64 -30.75
C LYS A 606 -2.53 22.91 -31.61
N GLU A 607 -1.47 23.73 -31.58
CA GLU A 607 -1.48 25.05 -32.26
C GLU A 607 -0.54 25.18 -33.47
N ASN A 608 0.30 24.19 -33.77
CA ASN A 608 1.10 24.19 -35.00
C ASN A 608 0.59 23.14 -36.00
N THR A 609 -0.12 23.62 -37.02
CA THR A 609 -0.36 22.91 -38.28
C THR A 609 0.98 22.53 -38.93
N ALA A 610 1.55 21.35 -38.60
CA ALA A 610 2.48 20.53 -39.40
C ALA A 610 3.19 19.41 -38.61
N SER A 611 3.09 19.33 -37.28
CA SER A 611 3.75 18.27 -36.48
C SER A 611 2.73 17.56 -35.60
N ALA A 612 2.42 16.32 -35.96
CA ALA A 612 1.52 15.41 -35.26
C ALA A 612 1.98 15.13 -33.82
N SER A 613 1.02 14.88 -32.92
CA SER A 613 1.31 14.58 -31.52
C SER A 613 2.16 13.34 -31.31
N GLU A 614 2.89 13.17 -30.20
CA GLU A 614 3.67 11.94 -29.94
C GLU A 614 2.81 10.65 -30.00
N SER A 615 1.54 10.72 -29.56
CA SER A 615 0.56 9.64 -29.71
C SER A 615 0.12 9.44 -31.16
N ARG A 616 -0.03 10.53 -31.94
CA ARG A 616 -0.32 10.50 -33.37
C ARG A 616 0.89 10.02 -34.19
N ASN A 617 2.12 10.27 -33.73
CA ASN A 617 3.36 9.76 -34.30
C ASN A 617 3.50 8.25 -34.09
N TYR A 618 3.19 7.74 -32.87
CA TYR A 618 3.12 6.30 -32.62
C TYR A 618 2.06 5.64 -33.52
N GLN A 619 0.86 6.22 -33.58
CA GLN A 619 -0.23 5.77 -34.44
C GLN A 619 0.18 5.74 -35.92
N GLU A 620 0.68 6.84 -36.47
CA GLU A 620 1.12 6.93 -37.87
C GLU A 620 2.25 5.93 -38.20
N ARG A 621 3.22 5.77 -37.30
CA ARG A 621 4.30 4.78 -37.45
C ARG A 621 3.78 3.35 -37.38
N TYR A 622 2.81 3.10 -36.53
CA TYR A 622 2.15 1.79 -36.45
C TYR A 622 1.41 1.49 -37.77
N LEU A 623 0.63 2.43 -38.31
CA LEU A 623 -0.08 2.23 -39.58
C LEU A 623 0.90 1.90 -40.70
N ARG A 624 1.99 2.68 -40.78
CA ARG A 624 3.05 2.45 -41.76
C ARG A 624 3.69 1.07 -41.58
N ALA A 625 3.98 0.66 -40.34
CA ALA A 625 4.53 -0.66 -40.05
C ALA A 625 3.58 -1.78 -40.49
N MET A 626 2.28 -1.66 -40.22
CA MET A 626 1.30 -2.66 -40.65
C MET A 626 1.16 -2.72 -42.17
N GLU A 627 1.18 -1.58 -42.86
CA GLU A 627 1.14 -1.51 -44.32
C GLU A 627 2.37 -2.18 -44.95
N GLU A 628 3.57 -1.83 -44.47
CA GLU A 628 4.83 -2.40 -44.96
C GLU A 628 4.95 -3.91 -44.67
N LEU A 629 4.58 -4.34 -43.46
CA LEU A 629 4.65 -5.76 -43.08
C LEU A 629 3.59 -6.63 -43.74
N SER A 630 2.40 -6.09 -44.05
CA SER A 630 1.33 -6.85 -44.72
C SER A 630 1.70 -7.35 -46.12
N GLN A 631 2.76 -6.80 -46.72
CA GLN A 631 3.32 -7.27 -48.00
C GLN A 631 3.99 -8.65 -47.87
N SER A 632 4.25 -9.13 -46.66
CA SER A 632 4.83 -10.44 -46.36
C SER A 632 3.86 -11.25 -45.51
N GLU A 633 3.45 -12.42 -45.99
CA GLU A 633 2.43 -13.25 -45.33
C GLU A 633 2.76 -13.55 -43.86
N GLY A 634 1.88 -13.14 -42.95
CA GLY A 634 1.93 -13.45 -41.51
C GLY A 634 2.95 -12.65 -40.68
N VAL A 635 3.72 -11.74 -41.28
CA VAL A 635 4.74 -10.95 -40.55
C VAL A 635 4.11 -9.79 -39.77
N ASP A 636 3.06 -9.18 -40.31
CA ASP A 636 2.21 -8.19 -39.66
C ASP A 636 1.55 -8.75 -38.39
N LYS A 637 1.09 -10.02 -38.44
CA LYS A 637 0.53 -10.73 -37.28
C LYS A 637 1.53 -10.84 -36.13
N LEU A 638 2.81 -11.10 -36.40
CA LEU A 638 3.83 -11.19 -35.35
C LEU A 638 3.99 -9.88 -34.57
N LEU A 639 4.01 -8.73 -35.28
CA LEU A 639 4.08 -7.42 -34.65
C LEU A 639 2.79 -7.12 -33.86
N GLN A 640 1.64 -7.50 -34.41
CA GLN A 640 0.35 -7.33 -33.74
C GLN A 640 0.22 -8.18 -32.46
N ASP A 641 0.62 -9.46 -32.52
CA ASP A 641 0.61 -10.37 -31.39
C ASP A 641 1.56 -9.90 -30.29
N TRP A 642 2.71 -9.33 -30.66
CA TRP A 642 3.59 -8.66 -29.72
C TRP A 642 2.89 -7.49 -29.00
N LEU A 643 2.26 -6.58 -29.75
CA LEU A 643 1.53 -5.44 -29.17
C LEU A 643 0.40 -5.90 -28.23
N ASN A 644 -0.29 -6.98 -28.60
CA ASN A 644 -1.34 -7.59 -27.78
C ASN A 644 -0.81 -8.10 -26.42
N ASN A 645 0.48 -8.43 -26.35
CA ASN A 645 1.13 -9.01 -25.17
C ASN A 645 1.89 -7.97 -24.31
N LEU A 646 1.80 -6.67 -24.59
CA LEU A 646 2.45 -5.59 -23.85
C LEU A 646 1.64 -5.11 -22.63
N GLU A 647 1.20 -6.04 -21.77
CA GLU A 647 0.33 -5.79 -20.60
C GLU A 647 0.89 -4.77 -19.58
N ASN A 648 2.21 -4.54 -19.60
CA ASN A 648 2.87 -3.60 -18.70
C ASN A 648 2.84 -2.15 -19.20
N PHE A 649 2.34 -1.89 -20.41
CA PHE A 649 2.14 -0.55 -20.96
C PHE A 649 0.68 -0.16 -20.72
N LYS A 650 0.44 0.63 -19.67
CA LYS A 650 -0.89 0.91 -19.13
C LYS A 650 -1.47 2.24 -19.59
N THR A 651 -0.64 3.16 -20.10
CA THR A 651 -1.04 4.55 -20.32
C THR A 651 -1.20 4.92 -21.79
N VAL A 652 -0.44 4.27 -22.68
CA VAL A 652 -0.76 4.21 -24.11
C VAL A 652 -1.22 2.80 -24.39
N SER A 653 -2.54 2.57 -24.43
CA SER A 653 -3.07 1.27 -24.86
C SER A 653 -2.46 0.94 -26.22
N PRO A 654 -1.70 -0.15 -26.33
CA PRO A 654 -1.22 -0.62 -27.62
C PRO A 654 -2.42 -0.77 -28.58
N LEU A 655 -2.16 -0.66 -29.87
CA LEU A 655 -3.21 -0.88 -30.86
C LEU A 655 -3.42 -2.39 -30.98
N ILE A 656 -4.28 -2.92 -30.11
CA ILE A 656 -4.55 -4.35 -29.97
C ILE A 656 -5.58 -4.80 -31.01
N TYR A 657 -5.26 -5.82 -31.78
CA TYR A 657 -6.16 -6.53 -32.69
C TYR A 657 -5.91 -8.03 -32.58
N TYR A 658 -6.96 -8.79 -32.28
CA TYR A 658 -6.90 -10.24 -32.24
C TYR A 658 -7.57 -10.79 -33.50
N PRO A 659 -6.82 -11.26 -34.50
CA PRO A 659 -7.44 -12.03 -35.58
C PRO A 659 -8.06 -13.31 -34.99
N PRO A 660 -9.13 -13.85 -35.59
CA PRO A 660 -9.68 -15.15 -35.20
C PRO A 660 -8.59 -16.23 -35.20
N GLN A 661 -8.52 -17.03 -34.12
CA GLN A 661 -7.69 -18.23 -34.10
C GLN A 661 -8.17 -19.22 -35.17
N GLU A 662 -7.24 -19.93 -35.81
CA GLU A 662 -7.58 -20.97 -36.78
C GLU A 662 -8.48 -22.04 -36.13
N GLY A 663 -9.66 -22.29 -36.72
CA GLY A 663 -10.63 -23.26 -36.24
C GLY A 663 -11.66 -22.74 -35.21
N ALA A 664 -11.56 -21.48 -34.75
CA ALA A 664 -12.57 -20.90 -33.87
C ALA A 664 -13.89 -20.60 -34.61
N THR A 665 -15.04 -20.89 -33.99
CA THR A 665 -16.36 -20.50 -34.50
C THR A 665 -16.60 -19.01 -34.27
N VAL A 666 -16.09 -18.19 -35.18
CA VAL A 666 -16.28 -16.74 -35.18
C VAL A 666 -17.38 -16.31 -36.14
N GLU A 667 -18.06 -15.22 -35.82
CA GLU A 667 -19.09 -14.61 -36.67
C GLU A 667 -18.82 -13.11 -36.80
N GLY A 668 -19.24 -12.54 -37.95
CA GLY A 668 -19.03 -11.13 -38.25
C GLY A 668 -19.98 -10.24 -37.46
N VAL A 669 -19.54 -9.02 -37.13
CA VAL A 669 -20.38 -8.02 -36.47
C VAL A 669 -21.35 -7.37 -37.46
N ASP A 670 -22.62 -7.27 -37.08
CA ASP A 670 -23.64 -6.59 -37.88
C ASP A 670 -23.48 -5.07 -37.81
N LEU A 671 -23.33 -4.39 -38.95
CA LEU A 671 -23.20 -2.94 -39.01
C LEU A 671 -24.57 -2.29 -39.29
N ILE A 672 -24.98 -1.37 -38.42
CA ILE A 672 -26.28 -0.69 -38.50
C ILE A 672 -26.06 0.83 -38.63
N ASP A 673 -26.46 1.42 -39.76
CA ASP A 673 -26.20 2.84 -40.07
C ASP A 673 -27.47 3.71 -40.02
N TYR A 674 -28.26 3.55 -38.96
CA TYR A 674 -29.40 4.42 -38.65
C TYR A 674 -29.66 4.49 -37.14
N ASP A 675 -30.24 5.60 -36.70
CA ASP A 675 -30.57 5.85 -35.29
C ASP A 675 -31.71 4.96 -34.80
N SER A 676 -31.61 4.49 -33.55
CA SER A 676 -32.71 3.77 -32.88
C SER A 676 -33.84 4.73 -32.49
N ASP A 677 -35.09 4.34 -32.64
CA ASP A 677 -36.26 5.13 -32.22
C ASP A 677 -36.48 4.99 -30.69
N GLU A 678 -36.38 6.09 -29.95
CA GLU A 678 -36.57 6.13 -28.49
C GLU A 678 -38.02 5.87 -28.06
N GLU A 679 -39.00 6.37 -28.81
CA GLU A 679 -40.42 6.16 -28.50
C GLU A 679 -40.77 4.67 -28.64
N LYS A 680 -40.37 4.09 -29.78
CA LYS A 680 -40.53 2.66 -30.03
C LYS A 680 -39.81 1.82 -28.96
N THR A 681 -38.57 2.19 -28.60
CA THR A 681 -37.80 1.48 -27.59
C THR A 681 -38.50 1.49 -26.22
N LEU A 682 -39.06 2.63 -25.80
CA LEU A 682 -39.84 2.74 -24.57
C LEU A 682 -41.12 1.92 -24.62
N ASP A 683 -41.85 1.98 -25.73
CA ASP A 683 -43.10 1.23 -25.89
C ASP A 683 -42.88 -0.28 -25.84
N ASP A 684 -41.82 -0.77 -26.51
CA ASP A 684 -41.45 -2.18 -26.54
C ASP A 684 -41.03 -2.70 -25.15
N LEU A 685 -40.19 -1.94 -24.44
CA LEU A 685 -39.75 -2.31 -23.08
C LEU A 685 -40.90 -2.23 -22.08
N ARG A 686 -41.70 -1.16 -22.11
CA ARG A 686 -42.88 -1.03 -21.25
C ARG A 686 -43.85 -2.17 -21.48
N LYS A 687 -44.14 -2.54 -22.74
CA LYS A 687 -45.04 -3.67 -23.06
C LYS A 687 -44.51 -4.99 -22.49
N LYS A 688 -43.19 -5.18 -22.42
CA LYS A 688 -42.58 -6.37 -21.81
C LYS A 688 -42.60 -6.37 -20.27
N ILE A 689 -42.57 -5.21 -19.63
CA ILE A 689 -42.75 -5.07 -18.17
C ILE A 689 -44.23 -5.22 -17.80
N PHE A 690 -45.10 -4.67 -18.64
CA PHE A 690 -46.55 -4.59 -18.45
C PHE A 690 -47.24 -4.86 -19.80
N ASP A 691 -47.70 -6.09 -20.01
CA ASP A 691 -48.46 -6.48 -21.20
C ASP A 691 -49.95 -6.21 -20.99
N ASP A 692 -50.58 -5.50 -21.93
CA ASP A 692 -52.01 -5.14 -21.87
C ASP A 692 -52.91 -6.29 -22.37
N GLU A 693 -52.32 -7.41 -22.82
CA GLU A 693 -53.01 -8.54 -23.46
C GLU A 693 -52.95 -9.89 -22.69
N GLU A 694 -52.14 -10.07 -21.64
CA GLU A 694 -52.03 -11.37 -20.93
C GLU A 694 -51.96 -11.27 -19.38
N SER A 695 -52.48 -12.31 -18.72
CA SER A 695 -52.72 -12.46 -17.27
C SER A 695 -51.50 -12.17 -16.38
N LEU A 696 -51.70 -11.39 -15.31
CA LEU A 696 -50.67 -11.07 -14.30
C LEU A 696 -50.26 -12.23 -13.38
N LEU A 697 -50.74 -13.47 -13.58
CA LEU A 697 -50.41 -14.60 -12.68
C LEU A 697 -50.35 -15.94 -13.43
N GLU A 698 -49.14 -16.49 -13.62
CA GLU A 698 -48.92 -17.95 -13.66
C GLU A 698 -48.32 -18.38 -12.33
N SER A 699 -48.89 -19.42 -11.73
CA SER A 699 -48.59 -19.92 -10.38
C SER A 699 -47.17 -20.51 -10.26
N PRO A 700 -46.54 -20.48 -9.06
CA PRO A 700 -45.34 -21.26 -8.81
C PRO A 700 -45.64 -22.76 -8.93
N ILE A 701 -44.79 -23.48 -9.66
CA ILE A 701 -44.80 -24.93 -9.76
C ILE A 701 -44.59 -25.52 -8.35
N ASN A 702 -45.51 -26.39 -7.92
CA ASN A 702 -45.37 -27.21 -6.72
C ASN A 702 -44.12 -28.10 -6.82
N ASP A 703 -43.11 -27.84 -6.00
CA ASP A 703 -42.13 -28.85 -5.60
C ASP A 703 -42.82 -29.91 -4.73
N ARG A 704 -43.36 -30.95 -5.37
CA ARG A 704 -43.55 -32.25 -4.71
C ARG A 704 -42.22 -32.99 -4.73
N GLU A 705 -41.56 -32.96 -3.58
CA GLU A 705 -40.41 -33.79 -3.23
C GLU A 705 -40.61 -35.27 -3.63
N LYS A 706 -39.58 -35.81 -4.27
CA LYS A 706 -39.33 -37.26 -4.33
C LYS A 706 -38.45 -37.68 -3.15
N GLY A 707 -38.93 -38.64 -2.36
CA GLY A 707 -38.14 -39.57 -1.55
C GLY A 707 -38.65 -39.67 -0.10
N LYS A 708 -38.89 -40.83 0.51
CA LYS A 708 -38.48 -42.22 0.27
C LYS A 708 -39.43 -43.21 1.00
N ALA A 709 -39.57 -44.39 0.40
CA ALA A 709 -39.68 -45.73 1.01
C ALA A 709 -40.76 -46.11 2.06
N LYS A 710 -41.52 -47.16 1.69
CA LYS A 710 -42.06 -48.29 2.49
C LYS A 710 -42.77 -48.01 3.83
N LEU A 711 -44.06 -48.36 3.90
CA LEU A 711 -44.59 -49.51 4.67
C LEU A 711 -46.12 -49.62 4.54
N GLU A 712 -46.59 -50.85 4.66
CA GLU A 712 -47.98 -51.31 4.55
C GLU A 712 -48.87 -50.82 5.72
N GLY A 713 -50.18 -50.74 5.47
CA GLY A 713 -51.18 -51.17 6.46
C GLY A 713 -51.96 -50.12 7.27
N LYS A 714 -53.24 -49.97 6.88
CA LYS A 714 -54.48 -49.80 7.68
C LYS A 714 -54.67 -48.65 8.70
N ALA A 715 -55.75 -47.90 8.42
CA ALA A 715 -56.90 -47.52 9.26
C ALA A 715 -56.71 -46.82 10.61
N GLY A 716 -57.44 -45.71 10.78
CA GLY A 716 -58.01 -45.29 12.07
C GLY A 716 -57.73 -43.85 12.49
N ASP A 717 -58.73 -43.00 12.25
CA ASP A 717 -59.31 -42.04 13.20
C ASP A 717 -58.51 -40.89 13.86
N SER A 718 -59.26 -39.82 14.13
CA SER A 718 -59.04 -38.72 15.08
C SER A 718 -58.36 -37.42 14.59
N ASN A 719 -59.21 -36.39 14.49
CA ASN A 719 -58.92 -34.96 14.62
C ASN A 719 -58.07 -34.62 15.87
N PRO A 720 -57.32 -33.48 15.92
CA PRO A 720 -57.99 -32.23 16.31
C PRO A 720 -57.46 -30.92 15.67
N GLN A 721 -58.42 -30.02 15.49
CA GLN A 721 -58.37 -28.54 15.47
C GLN A 721 -57.08 -27.86 15.93
N VAL A 722 -56.58 -26.90 15.12
CA VAL A 722 -56.18 -25.58 15.62
C VAL A 722 -56.73 -24.48 14.69
N MET A 723 -57.29 -23.48 15.34
CA MET A 723 -58.08 -22.36 14.85
C MET A 723 -57.39 -21.41 13.86
N SER A 724 -58.22 -21.02 12.88
CA SER A 724 -58.26 -19.79 12.08
C SER A 724 -57.49 -18.56 12.58
N GLY A 725 -56.76 -17.92 11.65
CA GLY A 725 -56.42 -16.50 11.63
C GLY A 725 -56.81 -15.87 10.28
N PRO A 726 -57.08 -14.55 10.22
CA PRO A 726 -57.75 -13.90 9.08
C PRO A 726 -56.75 -13.52 7.97
N SER A 727 -56.49 -14.41 7.01
CA SER A 727 -55.78 -14.04 5.76
C SER A 727 -56.57 -14.33 4.48
N HIS A 728 -57.66 -15.10 4.55
CA HIS A 728 -58.40 -15.55 3.36
C HIS A 728 -59.32 -14.49 2.72
N LEU A 729 -59.44 -13.29 3.28
CA LEU A 729 -60.19 -12.17 2.68
C LEU A 729 -59.32 -11.27 1.78
N ALA A 730 -58.00 -11.32 1.89
CA ALA A 730 -57.08 -10.57 1.02
C ALA A 730 -56.68 -11.37 -0.24
N GLU A 731 -56.60 -12.71 -0.15
CA GLU A 731 -56.32 -13.59 -1.29
C GLU A 731 -57.44 -13.58 -2.35
N GLY A 732 -58.69 -13.30 -1.94
CA GLY A 732 -59.86 -13.27 -2.83
C GLY A 732 -59.93 -12.08 -3.79
N LEU A 733 -59.15 -11.02 -3.58
CA LEU A 733 -59.08 -9.86 -4.48
C LEU A 733 -57.99 -9.99 -5.55
N MET A 734 -57.05 -10.92 -5.37
CA MET A 734 -55.84 -11.02 -6.20
C MET A 734 -55.96 -12.00 -7.38
N GLN A 735 -57.08 -12.73 -7.54
CA GLN A 735 -57.21 -13.76 -8.57
C GLN A 735 -57.98 -13.37 -9.84
N SER A 736 -58.44 -12.13 -10.00
CA SER A 736 -59.06 -11.73 -11.27
C SER A 736 -59.07 -10.22 -11.49
N VAL A 737 -57.97 -9.65 -11.94
CA VAL A 737 -58.01 -8.31 -12.53
C VAL A 737 -57.23 -8.32 -13.84
N GLN A 738 -57.97 -8.42 -14.94
CA GLN A 738 -57.44 -8.28 -16.29
C GLN A 738 -57.02 -6.81 -16.52
N PRO A 739 -55.85 -6.49 -17.11
CA PRO A 739 -55.44 -5.11 -17.40
C PRO A 739 -56.49 -4.31 -18.20
N SER A 740 -57.16 -5.00 -19.13
CA SER A 740 -58.30 -4.48 -19.91
C SER A 740 -59.53 -4.12 -19.06
N SER A 741 -59.71 -4.76 -17.90
CA SER A 741 -60.77 -4.44 -16.94
C SER A 741 -60.44 -3.24 -16.05
N LEU A 742 -59.16 -2.97 -15.77
CA LEU A 742 -58.71 -1.79 -15.01
C LEU A 742 -58.85 -0.49 -15.81
N LYS A 743 -58.63 -0.56 -17.13
CA LYS A 743 -58.78 0.58 -18.03
C LYS A 743 -60.18 1.22 -17.98
N THR A 744 -61.19 0.44 -17.59
CA THR A 744 -62.59 0.86 -17.44
C THR A 744 -63.07 0.91 -15.99
N SER A 745 -62.48 0.16 -15.04
CA SER A 745 -62.92 0.12 -13.64
C SER A 745 -62.13 1.03 -12.67
N ASP A 746 -60.82 1.20 -12.87
CA ASP A 746 -59.95 2.10 -12.10
C ASP A 746 -58.88 2.69 -13.04
N LEU A 747 -59.30 3.71 -13.79
CA LEU A 747 -58.46 4.40 -14.76
C LEU A 747 -57.21 5.01 -14.14
N GLN A 748 -57.28 5.47 -12.89
CA GLN A 748 -56.14 6.07 -12.18
C GLN A 748 -55.09 5.02 -11.83
N LEU A 749 -55.50 3.84 -11.34
CA LEU A 749 -54.59 2.72 -11.10
C LEU A 749 -53.95 2.20 -12.40
N TYR A 750 -54.73 2.08 -13.48
CA TYR A 750 -54.19 1.70 -14.80
C TYR A 750 -53.12 2.68 -15.30
N LEU A 751 -53.41 3.99 -15.24
CA LEU A 751 -52.45 5.02 -15.66
C LEU A 751 -51.22 5.07 -14.74
N THR A 752 -51.38 4.78 -13.45
CA THR A 752 -50.28 4.66 -12.48
C THR A 752 -49.34 3.51 -12.87
N ILE A 753 -49.87 2.30 -13.08
CA ILE A 753 -49.08 1.12 -13.46
C ILE A 753 -48.36 1.35 -14.79
N LYS A 754 -49.07 1.92 -15.78
CA LYS A 754 -48.51 2.23 -17.09
C LYS A 754 -47.35 3.24 -17.00
N ASP A 755 -47.51 4.29 -16.21
CA ASP A 755 -46.47 5.29 -16.01
C ASP A 755 -45.26 4.73 -15.23
N PHE A 756 -45.52 4.00 -14.15
CA PHE A 756 -44.47 3.36 -13.36
C PHE A 756 -43.66 2.35 -14.20
N SER A 757 -44.33 1.55 -15.03
CA SER A 757 -43.68 0.60 -15.94
C SER A 757 -42.86 1.31 -17.02
N GLU A 758 -43.33 2.45 -17.54
CA GLU A 758 -42.54 3.24 -18.50
C GLU A 758 -41.31 3.86 -17.84
N ARG A 759 -41.44 4.35 -16.60
CA ARG A 759 -40.29 4.88 -15.84
C ARG A 759 -39.29 3.78 -15.48
N LEU A 760 -39.74 2.55 -15.21
CA LEU A 760 -38.86 1.39 -15.10
C LEU A 760 -38.18 1.06 -16.44
N ALA A 761 -38.88 1.17 -17.56
CA ALA A 761 -38.29 0.99 -18.88
C ALA A 761 -37.22 2.05 -19.19
N VAL A 762 -37.43 3.30 -18.77
CA VAL A 762 -36.40 4.36 -18.81
C VAL A 762 -35.19 3.95 -17.99
N SER A 763 -35.38 3.47 -16.76
CA SER A 763 -34.27 2.98 -15.92
C SER A 763 -33.49 1.87 -16.62
N LEU A 764 -34.17 0.84 -17.14
CA LEU A 764 -33.53 -0.26 -17.87
C LEU A 764 -32.77 0.19 -19.11
N TYR A 765 -33.28 1.17 -19.85
CA TYR A 765 -32.58 1.73 -21.02
C TYR A 765 -31.36 2.55 -20.62
N LYS A 766 -31.36 3.16 -19.43
CA LYS A 766 -30.29 4.05 -18.95
C LYS A 766 -29.10 3.31 -18.37
N SER A 767 -29.35 2.35 -17.49
CA SER A 767 -28.34 1.42 -16.96
C SER A 767 -28.99 0.38 -16.03
N PHE A 768 -28.26 -0.71 -15.80
CA PHE A 768 -28.55 -1.67 -14.74
C PHE A 768 -27.24 -2.31 -14.25
N GLU A 769 -27.21 -2.76 -13.00
CA GLU A 769 -26.08 -3.52 -12.47
C GLU A 769 -26.42 -4.99 -12.29
N VAL A 770 -25.42 -5.84 -12.50
CA VAL A 770 -25.47 -7.27 -12.27
C VAL A 770 -24.43 -7.62 -11.21
N ILE A 771 -24.85 -8.38 -10.20
CA ILE A 771 -24.05 -8.72 -9.03
C ILE A 771 -23.72 -10.22 -9.09
N SER A 772 -22.44 -10.58 -9.00
CA SER A 772 -22.02 -11.98 -8.91
C SER A 772 -22.57 -12.61 -7.62
N PRO A 773 -23.33 -13.71 -7.71
CA PRO A 773 -23.82 -14.43 -6.53
C PRO A 773 -22.70 -14.96 -5.62
N GLU A 774 -21.55 -15.34 -6.18
CA GLU A 774 -20.46 -15.97 -5.42
C GLU A 774 -19.45 -14.95 -4.88
N SER A 775 -19.02 -14.01 -5.72
CA SER A 775 -17.92 -13.07 -5.39
C SER A 775 -18.41 -11.72 -4.88
N GLY A 776 -19.66 -11.35 -5.14
CA GLY A 776 -20.20 -10.02 -4.87
C GLY A 776 -19.67 -8.92 -5.79
N GLU A 777 -18.88 -9.26 -6.82
CA GLU A 777 -18.45 -8.31 -7.85
C GLU A 777 -19.66 -7.72 -8.57
N ARG A 778 -19.58 -6.43 -8.92
CA ARG A 778 -20.64 -5.69 -9.62
C ARG A 778 -20.20 -5.33 -11.03
N GLN A 779 -21.12 -5.50 -11.99
CA GLN A 779 -20.95 -5.02 -13.36
C GLN A 779 -22.13 -4.16 -13.77
N GLU A 780 -21.84 -2.92 -14.16
CA GLU A 780 -22.81 -2.02 -14.80
C GLU A 780 -22.88 -2.26 -16.31
N PHE A 781 -24.08 -2.16 -16.86
CA PHE A 781 -24.35 -2.16 -18.30
C PHE A 781 -25.09 -0.88 -18.68
N ASP A 782 -24.76 -0.31 -19.84
CA ASP A 782 -25.28 1.00 -20.26
C ASP A 782 -26.78 0.93 -20.61
N GLY A 783 -27.38 -0.25 -20.81
CA GLY A 783 -28.84 -0.37 -20.84
C GLY A 783 -29.37 -1.57 -21.60
N LEU A 784 -30.69 -1.61 -21.72
CA LEU A 784 -31.45 -2.68 -22.37
C LEU A 784 -32.40 -2.11 -23.42
N ALA A 785 -32.59 -2.82 -24.51
CA ALA A 785 -33.68 -2.56 -25.45
C ALA A 785 -34.20 -3.83 -26.10
N LEU A 786 -35.43 -3.77 -26.63
CA LEU A 786 -35.95 -4.81 -27.50
C LEU A 786 -35.60 -4.47 -28.95
N ARG A 787 -35.03 -5.43 -29.68
CA ARG A 787 -34.70 -5.36 -31.11
C ARG A 787 -35.32 -6.56 -31.83
N GLU A 788 -35.19 -6.60 -33.16
CA GLU A 788 -35.73 -7.71 -33.98
C GLU A 788 -35.21 -9.09 -33.55
N LYS A 789 -33.96 -9.16 -33.06
CA LYS A 789 -33.33 -10.39 -32.54
C LYS A 789 -33.71 -10.72 -31.09
N GLY A 790 -34.51 -9.88 -30.43
CA GLY A 790 -34.93 -10.02 -29.03
C GLY A 790 -34.34 -8.98 -28.08
N LEU A 791 -34.28 -9.32 -26.79
CA LEU A 791 -33.72 -8.45 -25.75
C LEU A 791 -32.22 -8.29 -25.98
N THR A 792 -31.80 -7.05 -26.17
CA THR A 792 -30.44 -6.66 -26.55
C THR A 792 -29.88 -5.71 -25.51
N ILE A 793 -28.70 -6.05 -24.98
CA ILE A 793 -27.96 -5.19 -24.06
C ILE A 793 -27.22 -4.14 -24.90
N ILE A 794 -27.33 -2.88 -24.49
CA ILE A 794 -26.75 -1.73 -25.15
C ILE A 794 -25.48 -1.31 -24.40
N GLU A 795 -24.44 -1.02 -25.18
CA GLU A 795 -23.22 -0.36 -24.71
C GLU A 795 -23.03 0.92 -25.53
N ARG A 796 -22.97 2.08 -24.88
CA ARG A 796 -22.80 3.39 -25.54
C ARG A 796 -21.36 3.83 -25.43
N LYS A 797 -20.79 4.32 -26.54
CA LYS A 797 -19.45 4.88 -26.53
C LYS A 797 -19.37 6.11 -27.43
N THR A 798 -18.83 7.21 -26.90
CA THR A 798 -18.47 8.40 -27.68
C THR A 798 -17.22 8.10 -28.51
N ASN A 799 -17.39 7.43 -29.64
CA ASN A 799 -16.40 7.43 -30.70
C ASN A 799 -16.59 8.72 -31.51
N ASP A 800 -15.74 9.72 -31.30
CA ASP A 800 -15.82 11.01 -32.01
C ASP A 800 -15.35 10.94 -33.47
N GLY A 801 -14.92 9.76 -33.94
CA GLY A 801 -14.55 9.52 -35.32
C GLY A 801 -13.23 10.15 -35.74
N THR A 802 -12.38 10.54 -34.79
CA THR A 802 -11.13 11.24 -35.08
C THR A 802 -9.96 10.25 -35.28
N GLY A 803 -9.96 9.52 -36.41
CA GLY A 803 -8.81 8.67 -36.77
C GLY A 803 -8.99 7.84 -38.05
N PRO A 804 -7.90 7.36 -38.67
CA PRO A 804 -7.93 6.39 -39.77
C PRO A 804 -8.80 5.15 -39.49
N GLY A 805 -9.40 4.59 -40.55
CA GLY A 805 -10.33 3.46 -40.45
C GLY A 805 -9.80 2.26 -39.66
N LEU A 806 -8.50 1.95 -39.77
CA LEU A 806 -7.87 0.87 -38.99
C LEU A 806 -7.95 1.09 -37.47
N PHE A 807 -7.83 2.33 -36.98
CA PHE A 807 -7.96 2.61 -35.55
C PHE A 807 -9.40 2.55 -35.08
N GLN A 808 -10.33 2.99 -35.91
CA GLN A 808 -11.76 2.87 -35.62
C GLN A 808 -12.14 1.38 -35.49
N ARG A 809 -11.61 0.53 -36.38
CA ARG A 809 -11.74 -0.93 -36.28
C ARG A 809 -11.16 -1.48 -34.99
N ASN A 810 -9.92 -1.11 -34.66
CA ASN A 810 -9.25 -1.60 -33.45
C ASN A 810 -10.02 -1.19 -32.18
N PHE A 811 -10.47 0.06 -32.10
CA PHE A 811 -11.31 0.55 -31.00
C PHE A 811 -12.56 -0.32 -30.82
N CYS A 812 -13.29 -0.57 -31.91
CA CYS A 812 -14.50 -1.40 -31.87
C CYS A 812 -14.18 -2.86 -31.48
N GLN A 813 -13.13 -3.46 -32.05
CA GLN A 813 -12.73 -4.84 -31.73
C GLN A 813 -12.34 -4.99 -30.26
N GLN A 814 -11.63 -4.02 -29.68
CA GLN A 814 -11.26 -4.03 -28.26
C GLN A 814 -12.49 -4.00 -27.35
N LYS A 815 -13.53 -3.22 -27.69
CA LYS A 815 -14.78 -3.18 -26.92
C LYS A 815 -15.51 -4.52 -26.96
N ILE A 816 -15.51 -5.18 -28.11
CA ILE A 816 -16.09 -6.51 -28.28
C ILE A 816 -15.33 -7.54 -27.44
N VAL A 817 -13.99 -7.57 -27.54
CA VAL A 817 -13.14 -8.50 -26.77
C VAL A 817 -13.30 -8.30 -25.27
N SER A 818 -13.32 -7.05 -24.79
CA SER A 818 -13.55 -6.74 -23.37
C SER A 818 -14.88 -7.33 -22.85
N LYS A 819 -15.93 -7.39 -23.68
CA LYS A 819 -17.19 -8.02 -23.30
C LYS A 819 -17.12 -9.55 -23.37
N HIS A 820 -16.34 -10.14 -24.27
CA HIS A 820 -16.07 -11.59 -24.23
C HIS A 820 -15.33 -12.00 -22.96
N ASP A 821 -14.26 -11.27 -22.60
CA ASP A 821 -13.48 -11.54 -21.40
C ASP A 821 -14.36 -11.45 -20.15
N PHE A 822 -15.29 -10.49 -20.14
CA PHE A 822 -16.29 -10.38 -19.10
C PHE A 822 -17.21 -11.62 -19.03
N VAL A 823 -17.70 -12.11 -20.17
CA VAL A 823 -18.53 -13.33 -20.23
C VAL A 823 -17.76 -14.56 -19.74
N LEU A 824 -16.46 -14.65 -20.02
CA LEU A 824 -15.59 -15.73 -19.55
C LEU A 824 -15.40 -15.78 -18.03
N LYS A 825 -15.67 -14.68 -17.31
CA LYS A 825 -15.65 -14.65 -15.84
C LYS A 825 -16.82 -15.37 -15.17
N ASN A 826 -17.62 -16.14 -15.93
CA ASN A 826 -18.63 -17.09 -15.46
C ASN A 826 -19.84 -16.51 -14.68
N MET A 827 -19.93 -15.19 -14.50
CA MET A 827 -21.03 -14.54 -13.77
C MET A 827 -22.43 -14.87 -14.33
N ILE A 828 -22.57 -15.04 -15.65
CA ILE A 828 -23.85 -15.46 -16.26
C ILE A 828 -24.21 -16.90 -15.88
N ALA A 829 -23.23 -17.79 -15.76
CA ALA A 829 -23.47 -19.17 -15.33
C ALA A 829 -23.82 -19.23 -13.84
N GLU A 830 -23.15 -18.42 -13.00
CA GLU A 830 -23.49 -18.27 -11.59
C GLU A 830 -24.94 -17.82 -11.41
N LEU A 831 -25.39 -16.79 -12.14
CA LEU A 831 -26.79 -16.32 -12.10
C LEU A 831 -27.78 -17.41 -12.52
N LYS A 832 -27.46 -18.18 -13.57
CA LYS A 832 -28.31 -19.28 -14.04
C LYS A 832 -28.48 -20.39 -13.00
N SER A 833 -27.55 -20.52 -12.05
CA SER A 833 -27.61 -21.54 -10.99
C SER A 833 -28.50 -21.13 -9.80
N GLN A 834 -28.91 -19.86 -9.71
CA GLN A 834 -29.71 -19.34 -8.60
C GLN A 834 -31.21 -19.59 -8.82
N SER A 835 -31.95 -19.85 -7.74
CA SER A 835 -33.42 -19.98 -7.78
C SER A 835 -34.15 -18.65 -7.99
N HIS A 836 -33.53 -17.54 -7.55
CA HIS A 836 -34.05 -16.18 -7.65
C HIS A 836 -33.00 -15.23 -8.25
N PRO A 837 -32.69 -15.37 -9.55
CA PRO A 837 -31.65 -14.57 -10.22
C PRO A 837 -31.93 -13.06 -10.21
N GLU A 838 -33.19 -12.65 -10.13
CA GLU A 838 -33.63 -11.24 -10.06
C GLU A 838 -33.06 -10.49 -8.84
N LYS A 839 -32.75 -11.18 -7.74
CA LYS A 839 -32.16 -10.56 -6.54
C LYS A 839 -30.76 -10.00 -6.77
N PHE A 840 -30.08 -10.49 -7.80
CA PHE A 840 -28.74 -10.10 -8.18
C PHE A 840 -28.71 -9.04 -9.28
N ILE A 841 -29.87 -8.50 -9.65
CA ILE A 841 -30.00 -7.39 -10.59
C ILE A 841 -30.39 -6.14 -9.81
N ASP A 842 -29.62 -5.07 -9.98
CA ASP A 842 -29.90 -3.75 -9.42
C ASP A 842 -30.34 -2.80 -10.54
N ILE A 843 -31.43 -2.07 -10.31
CA ILE A 843 -32.00 -1.10 -11.26
C ILE A 843 -32.47 0.13 -10.48
N ASP A 844 -32.39 1.31 -11.10
CA ASP A 844 -32.93 2.54 -10.49
C ASP A 844 -34.46 2.45 -10.41
N VAL A 845 -34.99 2.26 -9.20
CA VAL A 845 -36.43 2.13 -8.98
C VAL A 845 -37.06 3.52 -8.88
N PRO A 846 -37.98 3.90 -9.79
CA PRO A 846 -38.60 5.21 -9.76
C PRO A 846 -39.44 5.41 -8.49
N LYS A 847 -39.41 6.63 -7.93
CA LYS A 847 -40.28 7.00 -6.81
C LYS A 847 -41.73 7.20 -7.27
N PRO A 848 -42.74 6.75 -6.50
CA PRO A 848 -44.15 7.07 -6.77
C PRO A 848 -44.37 8.59 -6.89
N LEU A 849 -45.29 8.99 -7.79
CA LEU A 849 -45.66 10.40 -7.97
C LEU A 849 -46.92 10.75 -7.20
N ASN A 850 -47.09 12.04 -6.90
CA ASN A 850 -48.23 12.55 -6.12
C ASN A 850 -49.61 12.30 -6.76
N TRP A 851 -49.65 12.02 -8.07
CA TRP A 851 -50.89 11.74 -8.78
C TRP A 851 -51.24 10.24 -8.83
N TYR A 852 -50.34 9.35 -8.40
CA TYR A 852 -50.56 7.90 -8.42
C TYR A 852 -51.75 7.49 -7.54
N SER A 853 -52.40 6.39 -7.91
CA SER A 853 -53.52 5.82 -7.17
C SER A 853 -53.08 5.31 -5.79
N GLU A 854 -53.91 5.52 -4.76
CA GLU A 854 -53.70 4.93 -3.42
C GLU A 854 -53.78 3.39 -3.45
N ASN A 855 -54.45 2.83 -4.47
CA ASN A 855 -54.54 1.39 -4.71
C ASN A 855 -53.25 0.81 -5.31
N PHE A 856 -52.25 1.64 -5.65
CA PHE A 856 -50.95 1.16 -6.12
C PHE A 856 -50.09 0.72 -4.93
N THR A 857 -50.24 -0.55 -4.54
CA THR A 857 -49.60 -1.12 -3.36
C THR A 857 -48.11 -1.38 -3.56
N SER A 858 -47.37 -1.53 -2.46
CA SER A 858 -45.95 -1.92 -2.50
C SER A 858 -45.73 -3.30 -3.14
N GLU A 859 -46.68 -4.22 -3.03
CA GLU A 859 -46.62 -5.54 -3.68
C GLU A 859 -46.70 -5.42 -5.21
N MET A 860 -47.59 -4.55 -5.73
CA MET A 860 -47.67 -4.27 -7.17
C MET A 860 -46.39 -3.62 -7.68
N GLN A 861 -45.82 -2.71 -6.89
CA GLN A 861 -44.53 -2.08 -7.20
C GLN A 861 -43.41 -3.12 -7.27
N GLU A 862 -43.31 -4.01 -6.28
CA GLU A 862 -42.32 -5.08 -6.22
C GLU A 862 -42.46 -6.05 -7.40
N HIS A 863 -43.69 -6.40 -7.78
CA HIS A 863 -43.95 -7.27 -8.93
C HIS A 863 -43.45 -6.65 -10.25
N LEU A 864 -43.73 -5.36 -10.49
CA LEU A 864 -43.26 -4.65 -11.68
C LEU A 864 -41.73 -4.51 -11.70
N VAL A 865 -41.12 -4.26 -10.54
CA VAL A 865 -39.65 -4.24 -10.38
C VAL A 865 -39.06 -5.63 -10.68
N ASN A 866 -39.65 -6.70 -10.15
CA ASN A 866 -39.19 -8.07 -10.42
C ASN A 866 -39.39 -8.47 -11.89
N ALA A 867 -40.46 -8.01 -12.55
CA ALA A 867 -40.65 -8.19 -13.99
C ALA A 867 -39.54 -7.50 -14.80
N ALA A 868 -39.21 -6.25 -14.46
CA ALA A 868 -38.12 -5.51 -15.08
C ALA A 868 -36.75 -6.21 -14.87
N LYS A 869 -36.47 -6.67 -13.65
CA LYS A 869 -35.24 -7.45 -13.34
C LYS A 869 -35.21 -8.78 -14.09
N SER A 870 -36.34 -9.47 -14.22
CA SER A 870 -36.45 -10.71 -14.98
C SER A 870 -36.16 -10.53 -16.47
N MET A 871 -36.47 -9.35 -17.05
CA MET A 871 -36.08 -9.04 -18.43
C MET A 871 -34.55 -8.96 -18.57
N VAL A 872 -33.86 -8.35 -17.61
CA VAL A 872 -32.39 -8.32 -17.60
C VAL A 872 -31.83 -9.74 -17.53
N VAL A 873 -32.37 -10.60 -16.66
CA VAL A 873 -31.98 -12.02 -16.59
C VAL A 873 -32.16 -12.71 -17.94
N LYS A 874 -33.32 -12.54 -18.59
CA LYS A 874 -33.57 -13.12 -19.93
C LYS A 874 -32.60 -12.60 -20.98
N ALA A 875 -32.25 -11.31 -20.95
CA ALA A 875 -31.28 -10.71 -21.86
C ALA A 875 -29.87 -11.30 -21.67
N LEU A 876 -29.46 -11.57 -20.42
CA LEU A 876 -28.18 -12.21 -20.10
C LEU A 876 -28.15 -13.70 -20.50
N GLN A 877 -29.30 -14.38 -20.46
CA GLN A 877 -29.40 -15.80 -20.85
C GLN A 877 -29.19 -16.03 -22.35
N ASN A 878 -29.71 -15.13 -23.20
CA ASN A 878 -29.52 -15.11 -24.65
C ASN A 878 -28.76 -13.85 -25.06
N LEU A 879 -27.52 -13.74 -24.59
CA LEU A 879 -26.71 -12.53 -24.67
C LEU A 879 -26.59 -12.03 -26.12
N THR A 880 -27.17 -10.86 -26.36
CA THR A 880 -27.06 -10.07 -27.60
C THR A 880 -26.53 -8.70 -27.23
N LEU A 881 -25.44 -8.25 -27.87
CA LEU A 881 -24.82 -6.96 -27.58
C LEU A 881 -24.95 -6.00 -28.76
N GLU A 882 -25.41 -4.77 -28.50
CA GLU A 882 -25.43 -3.67 -29.47
C GLU A 882 -24.51 -2.54 -28.96
N PHE A 883 -23.42 -2.27 -29.67
CA PHE A 883 -22.56 -1.11 -29.40
C PHE A 883 -23.09 0.10 -30.17
N ASN A 884 -23.58 1.10 -29.44
CA ASN A 884 -24.02 2.38 -29.99
C ASN A 884 -22.87 3.37 -29.98
N VAL A 885 -22.39 3.73 -31.17
CA VAL A 885 -21.29 4.69 -31.37
C VAL A 885 -21.78 5.90 -32.16
N ASN A 886 -21.17 7.06 -31.94
CA ASN A 886 -21.45 8.22 -32.78
C ASN A 886 -20.90 7.97 -34.19
N ARG A 887 -21.65 8.39 -35.20
CA ARG A 887 -21.23 8.27 -36.59
C ARG A 887 -20.04 9.21 -36.85
N PRO A 888 -18.91 8.71 -37.38
CA PRO A 888 -17.76 9.56 -37.70
C PRO A 888 -18.03 10.46 -38.92
N ASN A 889 -17.35 11.61 -38.99
CA ASN A 889 -17.47 12.57 -40.09
C ASN A 889 -17.10 11.97 -41.46
N ALA A 890 -16.08 11.11 -41.48
CA ALA A 890 -15.69 10.31 -42.64
C ALA A 890 -16.03 8.84 -42.35
N TYR A 891 -17.27 8.44 -42.60
CA TYR A 891 -17.73 7.05 -42.43
C TYR A 891 -17.49 6.23 -43.69
N SER A 892 -16.80 5.10 -43.54
CA SER A 892 -16.81 4.03 -44.52
C SER A 892 -17.08 2.69 -43.86
N ALA A 893 -18.10 1.95 -44.33
CA ALA A 893 -18.39 0.60 -43.85
C ALA A 893 -17.22 -0.37 -44.09
N THR A 894 -16.33 -0.09 -45.06
CA THR A 894 -15.12 -0.89 -45.30
C THR A 894 -14.15 -0.85 -44.14
N ASP A 895 -14.12 0.25 -43.40
CA ASP A 895 -13.19 0.46 -42.29
C ASP A 895 -13.50 -0.45 -41.11
N TYR A 896 -14.74 -0.92 -41.03
CA TYR A 896 -15.23 -1.84 -40.00
C TYR A 896 -15.33 -3.28 -40.50
N ARG A 897 -14.90 -3.57 -41.73
CA ARG A 897 -14.78 -4.95 -42.22
C ARG A 897 -13.68 -5.68 -41.43
N GLY A 898 -13.99 -6.88 -40.97
CA GLY A 898 -13.08 -7.70 -40.15
C GLY A 898 -13.25 -7.52 -38.64
N LEU A 899 -14.40 -7.00 -38.19
CA LEU A 899 -14.84 -7.12 -36.80
C LEU A 899 -15.48 -8.49 -36.57
N PHE A 900 -15.04 -9.17 -35.52
CA PHE A 900 -15.47 -10.54 -35.22
C PHE A 900 -15.78 -10.73 -33.75
N PHE A 901 -16.64 -11.71 -33.47
CA PHE A 901 -16.94 -12.14 -32.12
C PHE A 901 -16.99 -13.66 -31.96
N ASN A 902 -16.84 -14.14 -30.72
CA ASN A 902 -16.92 -15.57 -30.44
C ASN A 902 -18.37 -15.99 -30.21
N ARG A 903 -18.93 -16.72 -31.17
CA ARG A 903 -20.32 -17.17 -31.15
C ARG A 903 -20.63 -18.10 -29.96
N SER A 904 -19.64 -18.81 -29.42
CA SER A 904 -19.85 -19.66 -28.25
C SER A 904 -20.06 -18.87 -26.97
N LEU A 905 -19.61 -17.61 -26.92
CA LEU A 905 -19.74 -16.73 -25.75
C LEU A 905 -20.94 -15.78 -25.87
N ILE A 906 -21.19 -15.24 -27.07
CA ILE A 906 -22.30 -14.32 -27.34
C ILE A 906 -23.22 -14.98 -28.39
N PRO A 907 -24.11 -15.89 -27.98
CA PRO A 907 -24.91 -16.67 -28.92
C PRO A 907 -25.95 -15.83 -29.69
N GLY A 908 -26.43 -14.73 -29.10
CA GLY A 908 -27.40 -13.83 -29.72
C GLY A 908 -26.80 -12.86 -30.74
N GLY A 909 -25.47 -12.76 -30.78
CA GLY A 909 -24.72 -11.95 -31.74
C GLY A 909 -24.31 -10.57 -31.24
N VAL A 910 -23.51 -9.89 -32.06
CA VAL A 910 -22.99 -8.54 -31.79
C VAL A 910 -23.30 -7.62 -32.97
N SER A 911 -23.85 -6.44 -32.67
CA SER A 911 -24.07 -5.37 -33.63
C SER A 911 -23.35 -4.08 -33.25
N LEU A 912 -23.00 -3.27 -34.25
CA LEU A 912 -22.43 -1.94 -34.11
C LEU A 912 -23.34 -0.94 -34.81
N ARG A 913 -23.97 -0.05 -34.04
CA ARG A 913 -24.88 0.98 -34.53
C ARG A 913 -24.21 2.34 -34.56
N PHE A 914 -24.25 2.99 -35.72
CA PHE A 914 -23.74 4.34 -35.93
C PHE A 914 -24.87 5.37 -35.79
N SER A 915 -24.75 6.23 -34.79
CA SER A 915 -25.74 7.24 -34.46
C SER A 915 -25.37 8.60 -35.03
N GLN A 916 -26.23 9.19 -35.85
CA GLN A 916 -26.10 10.58 -36.31
C GLN A 916 -26.57 11.58 -35.23
N ALA A 917 -27.51 11.14 -34.41
CA ALA A 917 -28.05 11.88 -33.27
C ALA A 917 -27.13 11.92 -32.02
N SER A 918 -25.88 11.48 -32.14
CA SER A 918 -24.90 11.44 -31.04
C SER A 918 -25.32 10.56 -29.84
N LYS A 919 -26.09 9.48 -30.08
CA LYS A 919 -26.60 8.56 -29.03
C LYS A 919 -25.55 7.58 -28.49
N GLY A 920 -24.31 7.62 -29.00
CA GLY A 920 -23.16 7.01 -28.32
C GLY A 920 -22.72 7.80 -27.09
N ASN A 921 -23.17 9.04 -26.92
CA ASN A 921 -23.06 9.79 -25.67
C ASN A 921 -24.25 9.45 -24.75
N GLU A 922 -23.96 8.85 -23.59
CA GLU A 922 -24.97 8.48 -22.60
C GLU A 922 -25.83 9.66 -22.17
N ALA A 923 -25.24 10.82 -21.86
CA ALA A 923 -25.98 11.99 -21.43
C ALA A 923 -27.00 12.45 -22.50
N VAL A 924 -26.62 12.40 -23.78
CA VAL A 924 -27.51 12.74 -24.90
C VAL A 924 -28.62 11.70 -25.05
N ALA A 925 -28.28 10.41 -24.98
CA ALA A 925 -29.26 9.32 -25.09
C ALA A 925 -30.26 9.32 -23.92
N HIS A 926 -29.77 9.58 -22.70
CA HIS A 926 -30.57 9.67 -21.47
C HIS A 926 -31.48 10.90 -21.49
N GLN A 927 -30.98 12.05 -21.92
CA GLN A 927 -31.77 13.27 -22.02
C GLN A 927 -32.98 13.07 -22.95
N ARG A 928 -32.75 12.47 -24.13
CA ARG A 928 -33.82 12.24 -25.12
C ARG A 928 -34.92 11.33 -24.59
N ILE A 929 -34.55 10.22 -23.96
CA ILE A 929 -35.54 9.28 -23.43
C ILE A 929 -36.29 9.88 -22.22
N ASP A 930 -35.62 10.71 -21.41
CA ASP A 930 -36.24 11.44 -20.31
C ASP A 930 -37.24 12.49 -20.80
N GLU A 931 -36.93 13.21 -21.88
CA GLU A 931 -37.83 14.19 -22.48
C GLU A 931 -39.13 13.54 -22.94
N ILE A 932 -39.05 12.38 -23.60
CA ILE A 932 -40.21 11.59 -24.03
C ILE A 932 -41.01 11.09 -22.83
N SER A 933 -40.34 10.48 -21.85
CA SER A 933 -41.01 9.97 -20.65
C SER A 933 -41.70 11.09 -19.86
N LYS A 934 -41.04 12.24 -19.66
CA LYS A 934 -41.62 13.41 -18.97
C LYS A 934 -42.86 13.93 -19.70
N ALA A 935 -42.82 14.02 -21.02
CA ALA A 935 -43.97 14.47 -21.82
C ALA A 935 -45.16 13.51 -21.65
N ARG A 936 -44.92 12.19 -21.75
CA ARG A 936 -45.94 11.15 -21.58
C ARG A 936 -46.49 11.08 -20.15
N THR A 937 -45.64 11.25 -19.12
CA THR A 937 -46.08 11.35 -17.73
C THR A 937 -46.97 12.57 -17.50
N ALA A 938 -46.61 13.73 -18.04
CA ALA A 938 -47.43 14.95 -17.93
C ALA A 938 -48.78 14.81 -18.65
N GLU A 939 -48.82 14.12 -19.79
CA GLU A 939 -50.07 13.80 -20.49
C GLU A 939 -50.98 12.92 -19.61
N ARG A 940 -50.43 11.87 -18.99
CA ARG A 940 -51.18 10.99 -18.07
C ARG A 940 -51.70 11.74 -16.84
N GLU A 941 -50.88 12.58 -16.24
CA GLU A 941 -51.29 13.41 -15.09
C GLU A 941 -52.46 14.33 -15.46
N ARG A 942 -52.44 14.94 -16.66
CA ARG A 942 -53.54 15.77 -17.18
C ARG A 942 -54.84 15.00 -17.39
N LEU A 943 -54.78 13.70 -17.67
CA LEU A 943 -55.98 12.86 -17.79
C LEU A 943 -56.62 12.57 -16.42
N ILE A 944 -55.85 12.64 -15.33
CA ILE A 944 -56.32 12.40 -13.95
C ILE A 944 -56.81 13.68 -13.27
N LEU A 945 -56.17 14.83 -13.52
CA LEU A 945 -56.50 16.11 -12.88
C LEU A 945 -57.99 16.52 -12.93
N PRO A 946 -58.74 16.28 -14.04
CA PRO A 946 -60.19 16.55 -14.09
C PRO A 946 -61.04 15.68 -13.14
N MET A 947 -60.51 14.55 -12.67
CA MET A 947 -61.22 13.59 -11.81
C MET A 947 -61.03 13.83 -10.31
N ARG A 948 -60.05 14.66 -9.90
CA ARG A 948 -59.84 15.05 -8.49
C ARG A 948 -60.74 16.20 -8.02
N GLY A 949 -61.58 16.73 -8.91
CA GLY A 949 -62.47 17.87 -8.66
C GLY A 949 -63.97 17.56 -8.69
N GLN A 950 -64.36 16.28 -8.57
CA GLN A 950 -65.75 15.86 -8.37
C GLN A 950 -65.93 15.12 -7.05
#